data_AF-A0A7W9J231-F1
#
_entry.id   AF-A0A7W9J231-F1
#
_cell.length_a   1.000
_cell.length_b   1.000
_cell.length_c   1.000
_cell.angle_alpha   90.00
_cell.angle_beta   90.00
_cell.angle_gamma   90.00
#
_symmetry.space_group_name_H-M   'P 1'
#
loop_
_entity.id
_entity.type
_entity.pdbx_description
1 polymer ?
#
loop_
_entity_poly.entity_id
_entity_poly.type
_entity_poly.pdbx_seq_one_letter_code
_entity_poly.pdbx_strand_id
1 'polypeptide(L)'
;MSTLRRRSGLVLAALVFSFVSPPAAQAADPEYERILNGTFDTGSKSPWWSSGSTPSAVEGGRLCAQVPAGTVNVWDSMIGQDDIPVEDGQPYRLRVTASASRAVEIRAVVQLAGAPRTTVLNKPVAVGTTPKTFEFTAPSTVTNDHAQVSFQAGGTGAAFTLCLDDISLVGGVVPPGGVRDFGSPVRVNQLGYLGNGPRRATYVTDAVDAQPWRLLDATDRVVSSGFSTPYGLDAAAGTRVQLIDFGRYRGSGQGFRLAVGDQLSEPFDIGNGLYRSLRRDSLAYFYNNRSGIPIEARYVGEEYARPAGHVGVAPNQGDTSVPCLPGTCDYSLDVRGGWYDAGDHGKYVVNGALAAWQLLDLYERSAQHRDRGVDLRIPEAGNRTPDVLDEARWEIDFLLRMQVPSGSLAGMVHHKIHDVAWTGMPLLPSADPQPRYLYPPSTAATLNVAAVGARCARVYAAWDKAFAARCLRVAERAWKAAAAHPAVYAPDGGVGGGAYDDTKVSDEFSWAAAELFVATGKASYRRSITTVLKAADGFSWQETGGLADLALARAPWRLPLLDQWKLRQRIAAVADVYVAALRGQGYANPYKPADGKYVWGSNSAVANSAMILAIAHDLTWSGKYRDAALESLDYLLGRNAINQSYVTGYGERASQNQHHRFWAKSLDPALPSPYPGSLAGGPNSGLQDPVAQRNLQGCAAATCYTDHIGSYSTNEVAVNWNSALAWITAFADAENSSPNSSKVLASPVDLTSGFYVDPDSTPKAWVNAHGSDSRAASINSSIASKPMARWFGNPPSGSTIGQLVGGYVGAADNADKLPVLVAYNLPGRDACGGHSGGGAGSPAAYRTWVSAFADSIGTRPAVVIVEPDALGDFECMSAAQITERNAMLSFALQQFRDRAPNTWAYLDAGNAGWVPAATMAQRLAGAGVSAAHGFAVNVSNYYTTSASTTYANNVRAAMATPKPFVVDTSRNGNGSNGNWCNPAGRKLGTPTQLGGGAEMLLWIKVPGNSDGPCGTAPSTPAGQFNPDLAVRLINGN
;
A
#
# COMPACT_ATOMS: atom_id res chain seq x y z
N MET A 1 16.37 64.42 -47.17
CA MET A 1 16.89 64.55 -48.54
C MET A 1 16.64 63.19 -49.18
N SER A 2 15.86 62.97 -50.23
CA SER A 2 15.45 63.80 -51.35
C SER A 2 14.35 63.03 -52.11
N THR A 3 13.26 63.72 -52.46
CA THR A 3 12.57 63.72 -53.78
C THR A 3 12.67 62.46 -54.67
N LEU A 4 11.59 61.94 -55.28
CA LEU A 4 11.03 62.44 -56.55
C LEU A 4 9.78 61.57 -56.91
N ARG A 5 8.62 62.20 -57.11
CA ARG A 5 7.94 62.49 -58.40
C ARG A 5 6.80 61.52 -58.79
N ARG A 6 5.60 62.11 -58.72
CA ARG A 6 4.34 61.76 -59.38
C ARG A 6 4.48 61.67 -60.91
N ARG A 7 3.65 60.81 -61.54
CA ARG A 7 2.89 61.17 -62.75
C ARG A 7 1.47 60.60 -62.69
N SER A 8 0.53 61.48 -62.99
CA SER A 8 -0.91 61.32 -62.98
C SER A 8 -1.42 60.55 -64.20
N GLY A 9 -2.58 59.90 -64.08
CA GLY A 9 -3.33 59.34 -65.21
C GLY A 9 -4.80 59.08 -64.85
N LEU A 10 -5.66 59.97 -65.36
CA LEU A 10 -7.11 59.87 -65.59
C LEU A 10 -8.06 59.41 -64.46
N VAL A 11 -8.91 60.36 -64.06
CA VAL A 11 -10.17 60.16 -63.33
C VAL A 11 -11.26 59.82 -64.35
N LEU A 12 -11.83 58.63 -64.27
CA LEU A 12 -13.16 58.33 -64.81
C LEU A 12 -14.02 57.77 -63.68
N ALA A 13 -15.09 58.47 -63.35
CA ALA A 13 -16.06 58.08 -62.35
C ALA A 13 -16.98 56.98 -62.91
N ALA A 14 -16.99 55.82 -62.26
CA ALA A 14 -18.03 54.82 -62.40
C ALA A 14 -18.51 54.44 -60.99
N LEU A 15 -19.79 54.70 -60.71
CA LEU A 15 -20.48 54.25 -59.50
C LEU A 15 -20.47 52.70 -59.48
N VAL A 16 -19.79 52.11 -58.49
CA VAL A 16 -19.88 50.68 -58.17
C VAL A 16 -20.55 50.57 -56.80
N PHE A 17 -21.68 49.88 -56.78
CA PHE A 17 -22.44 49.53 -55.58
C PHE A 17 -21.54 48.85 -54.54
N SER A 18 -21.56 49.35 -53.31
CA SER A 18 -20.98 48.68 -52.15
C SER A 18 -21.80 47.42 -51.84
N PHE A 19 -21.32 46.26 -52.25
CA PHE A 19 -21.79 44.99 -51.70
C PHE A 19 -21.18 44.83 -50.30
N VAL A 20 -22.02 44.95 -49.28
CA VAL A 20 -21.71 44.51 -47.92
C VAL A 20 -21.60 42.98 -47.99
N SER A 21 -20.39 42.45 -47.90
CA SER A 21 -20.18 41.01 -47.71
C SER A 21 -20.78 40.60 -46.36
N PRO A 22 -21.61 39.54 -46.30
CA PRO A 22 -22.07 39.01 -45.02
C PRO A 22 -20.86 38.49 -44.22
N PRO A 23 -20.95 38.44 -42.87
CA PRO A 23 -19.91 37.83 -42.05
C PRO A 23 -19.72 36.39 -42.51
N ALA A 24 -18.47 35.94 -42.60
CA ALA A 24 -18.17 34.53 -42.84
C ALA A 24 -18.85 33.70 -41.76
N ALA A 25 -19.71 32.76 -42.17
CA ALA A 25 -20.34 31.82 -41.28
C ALA A 25 -19.25 31.04 -40.54
N GLN A 26 -19.23 31.19 -39.21
CA GLN A 26 -18.41 30.37 -38.33
C GLN A 26 -18.84 28.92 -38.57
N ALA A 27 -17.88 28.05 -38.91
CA ALA A 27 -18.17 26.62 -39.06
C ALA A 27 -18.78 26.13 -37.74
N ALA A 28 -19.97 25.53 -37.79
CA ALA A 28 -20.58 24.93 -36.63
C ALA A 28 -19.64 23.85 -36.07
N ASP A 29 -19.48 23.81 -34.75
CA ASP A 29 -18.75 22.73 -34.08
C ASP A 29 -19.31 21.37 -34.53
N PRO A 30 -18.47 20.33 -34.68
CA PRO A 30 -18.92 19.03 -35.15
C PRO A 30 -19.96 18.46 -34.17
N GLU A 31 -21.15 18.11 -34.66
CA GLU A 31 -22.17 17.47 -33.84
C GLU A 31 -21.77 16.02 -33.51
N TYR A 32 -22.10 15.55 -32.31
CA TYR A 32 -21.66 14.25 -31.82
C TYR A 32 -22.80 13.24 -31.66
N GLU A 33 -22.59 12.00 -32.12
CA GLU A 33 -23.49 10.87 -31.88
C GLU A 33 -23.49 10.47 -30.39
N ARG A 34 -24.67 10.30 -29.81
CA ARG A 34 -24.86 9.94 -28.40
C ARG A 34 -25.44 8.54 -28.21
N ILE A 35 -26.05 7.97 -29.25
CA ILE A 35 -26.63 6.62 -29.21
C ILE A 35 -25.57 5.57 -29.46
N LEU A 36 -25.58 4.55 -28.60
CA LEU A 36 -24.83 3.32 -28.80
C LEU A 36 -25.71 2.28 -29.50
N ASN A 37 -25.12 1.54 -30.44
CA ASN A 37 -25.77 0.41 -31.13
C ASN A 37 -27.16 0.77 -31.69
N GLY A 38 -27.25 1.89 -32.42
CA GLY A 38 -28.50 2.36 -33.03
C GLY A 38 -28.91 1.61 -34.30
N THR A 39 -27.96 0.94 -34.96
CA THR A 39 -28.16 0.15 -36.20
C THR A 39 -28.39 -1.33 -35.93
N PHE A 40 -28.14 -1.81 -34.71
CA PHE A 40 -28.32 -3.21 -34.31
C PHE A 40 -27.58 -4.26 -35.16
N ASP A 41 -26.56 -3.85 -35.94
CA ASP A 41 -25.80 -4.70 -36.86
C ASP A 41 -25.09 -5.88 -36.17
N THR A 42 -24.84 -5.74 -34.86
CA THR A 42 -24.19 -6.78 -34.04
C THR A 42 -25.10 -7.97 -33.73
N GLY A 43 -26.41 -7.87 -34.02
CA GLY A 43 -27.42 -8.86 -33.62
C GLY A 43 -27.75 -8.84 -32.13
N SER A 44 -27.11 -7.97 -31.34
CA SER A 44 -27.40 -7.74 -29.92
C SER A 44 -28.22 -6.48 -29.74
N LYS A 45 -29.18 -6.49 -28.81
CA LYS A 45 -29.91 -5.27 -28.42
C LYS A 45 -29.18 -4.41 -27.40
N SER A 46 -28.13 -4.92 -26.74
CA SER A 46 -27.43 -4.16 -25.70
C SER A 46 -26.86 -2.86 -26.28
N PRO A 47 -27.00 -1.69 -25.62
CA PRO A 47 -27.46 -1.48 -24.24
C PRO A 47 -28.93 -1.02 -24.13
N TRP A 48 -29.79 -1.34 -25.10
CA TRP A 48 -31.19 -0.94 -25.10
C TRP A 48 -32.02 -1.74 -24.09
N TRP A 49 -32.74 -1.02 -23.25
CA TRP A 49 -33.69 -1.58 -22.29
C TRP A 49 -35.11 -1.62 -22.89
N SER A 50 -35.97 -2.43 -22.29
CA SER A 50 -37.40 -2.40 -22.59
C SER A 50 -38.19 -2.65 -21.31
N SER A 51 -39.38 -2.06 -21.21
CA SER A 51 -40.30 -2.31 -20.09
C SER A 51 -40.54 -3.83 -19.95
N GLY A 52 -40.72 -4.33 -18.73
CA GLY A 52 -40.96 -5.76 -18.51
C GLY A 52 -42.20 -6.32 -19.23
N SER A 53 -43.18 -5.45 -19.50
CA SER A 53 -44.37 -5.71 -20.32
C SER A 53 -44.11 -5.77 -21.83
N THR A 54 -42.90 -5.44 -22.28
CA THR A 54 -42.54 -5.20 -23.69
C THR A 54 -41.26 -5.95 -24.06
N PRO A 55 -41.31 -7.29 -24.15
CA PRO A 55 -40.13 -8.07 -24.53
C PRO A 55 -39.66 -7.69 -25.93
N SER A 56 -38.35 -7.57 -26.09
CA SER A 56 -37.69 -7.11 -27.31
C SER A 56 -36.43 -7.91 -27.64
N ALA A 57 -36.17 -8.07 -28.93
CA ALA A 57 -34.99 -8.74 -29.47
C ALA A 57 -34.58 -8.09 -30.80
N VAL A 58 -33.34 -8.33 -31.23
CA VAL A 58 -32.90 -7.94 -32.58
C VAL A 58 -33.36 -9.01 -33.57
N GLU A 59 -34.21 -8.63 -34.53
CA GLU A 59 -34.76 -9.49 -35.55
C GLU A 59 -34.50 -8.88 -36.93
N GLY A 60 -33.75 -9.59 -37.78
CA GLY A 60 -33.41 -9.11 -39.12
C GLY A 60 -32.69 -7.75 -39.12
N GLY A 61 -31.78 -7.55 -38.15
CA GLY A 61 -31.00 -6.32 -37.99
C GLY A 61 -31.74 -5.17 -37.33
N ARG A 62 -32.93 -5.38 -36.76
CA ARG A 62 -33.76 -4.31 -36.17
C ARG A 62 -34.20 -4.66 -34.76
N LEU A 63 -34.32 -3.68 -33.88
CA LEU A 63 -34.89 -3.91 -32.55
C LEU A 63 -36.40 -4.02 -32.62
N CYS A 64 -36.92 -5.24 -32.54
CA CYS A 64 -38.35 -5.53 -32.58
C CYS A 64 -38.88 -5.87 -31.18
N ALA A 65 -39.93 -5.18 -30.76
CA ALA A 65 -40.56 -5.33 -29.46
C ALA A 65 -42.04 -5.68 -29.56
N GLN A 66 -42.49 -6.56 -28.68
CA GLN A 66 -43.88 -6.98 -28.58
C GLN A 66 -44.63 -6.07 -27.62
N VAL A 67 -45.49 -5.21 -28.16
CA VAL A 67 -46.29 -4.26 -27.38
C VAL A 67 -47.64 -4.89 -27.06
N PRO A 68 -48.01 -5.05 -25.77
CA PRO A 68 -49.26 -5.69 -25.38
C PRO A 68 -50.48 -4.79 -25.60
N ALA A 69 -51.65 -5.41 -25.78
CA ALA A 69 -52.93 -4.71 -25.78
C ALA A 69 -53.32 -4.27 -24.36
N GLY A 70 -54.13 -3.22 -24.26
CA GLY A 70 -54.85 -2.88 -23.02
C GLY A 70 -53.98 -2.22 -21.93
N THR A 71 -52.80 -1.71 -22.30
CA THR A 71 -52.04 -0.79 -21.44
C THR A 71 -52.76 0.55 -21.33
N VAL A 72 -52.58 1.27 -20.22
CA VAL A 72 -53.34 2.51 -19.94
C VAL A 72 -52.63 3.72 -20.50
N ASN A 73 -51.31 3.82 -20.31
CA ASN A 73 -50.50 4.96 -20.71
C ASN A 73 -49.50 4.60 -21.81
N VAL A 74 -49.08 5.61 -22.58
CA VAL A 74 -48.05 5.45 -23.62
C VAL A 74 -46.70 4.98 -23.06
N TRP A 75 -46.38 5.34 -21.81
CA TRP A 75 -45.15 4.93 -21.11
C TRP A 75 -45.26 3.55 -20.42
N ASP A 76 -46.41 2.88 -20.45
CA ASP A 76 -46.55 1.53 -19.88
C ASP A 76 -45.83 0.45 -20.75
N SER A 77 -45.38 0.84 -21.95
CA SER A 77 -44.60 0.00 -22.87
C SER A 77 -43.56 0.86 -23.58
N MET A 78 -42.31 0.75 -23.16
CA MET A 78 -41.21 1.58 -23.62
C MET A 78 -40.01 0.75 -24.05
N ILE A 79 -39.26 1.31 -25.00
CA ILE A 79 -37.92 0.86 -25.41
C ILE A 79 -37.02 2.08 -25.33
N GLY A 80 -35.83 1.98 -24.76
CA GLY A 80 -34.96 3.14 -24.64
C GLY A 80 -33.51 2.84 -24.32
N GLN A 81 -32.73 3.91 -24.22
CA GLN A 81 -31.34 3.92 -23.79
C GLN A 81 -31.13 5.10 -22.84
N ASP A 82 -30.50 4.85 -21.70
CA ASP A 82 -30.27 5.82 -20.63
C ASP A 82 -28.82 6.35 -20.62
N ASP A 83 -28.54 7.24 -19.65
CA ASP A 83 -27.27 7.90 -19.37
C ASP A 83 -26.71 8.70 -20.56
N ILE A 84 -27.64 9.31 -21.32
CA ILE A 84 -27.33 10.12 -22.47
C ILE A 84 -27.05 11.56 -21.98
N PRO A 85 -25.86 12.12 -22.26
CA PRO A 85 -25.57 13.50 -21.89
C PRO A 85 -26.33 14.47 -22.79
N VAL A 86 -26.94 15.46 -22.15
CA VAL A 86 -27.54 16.63 -22.79
C VAL A 86 -26.96 17.90 -22.20
N GLU A 87 -26.79 18.94 -23.01
CA GLU A 87 -26.18 20.21 -22.60
C GLU A 87 -27.13 21.38 -22.89
N ASP A 88 -27.30 22.28 -21.92
CA ASP A 88 -28.20 23.42 -22.02
C ASP A 88 -27.88 24.30 -23.23
N GLY A 89 -28.93 24.73 -23.93
CA GLY A 89 -28.86 25.53 -25.15
C GLY A 89 -28.42 24.76 -26.41
N GLN A 90 -27.98 23.51 -26.30
CA GLN A 90 -27.51 22.75 -27.46
C GLN A 90 -28.64 22.03 -28.22
N PRO A 91 -28.66 22.08 -29.56
CA PRO A 91 -29.63 21.34 -30.36
C PRO A 91 -29.29 19.84 -30.37
N TYR A 92 -30.31 19.02 -30.19
CA TYR A 92 -30.25 17.56 -30.36
C TYR A 92 -31.19 17.12 -31.47
N ARG A 93 -30.65 16.38 -32.44
CA ARG A 93 -31.36 15.81 -33.57
C ARG A 93 -31.53 14.31 -33.37
N LEU A 94 -32.76 13.88 -33.10
CA LEU A 94 -33.15 12.47 -33.01
C LEU A 94 -33.62 11.98 -34.39
N ARG A 95 -32.99 10.93 -34.90
CA ARG A 95 -33.38 10.19 -36.10
C ARG A 95 -33.70 8.74 -35.74
N VAL A 96 -34.71 8.17 -36.39
CA VAL A 96 -35.10 6.76 -36.21
C VAL A 96 -35.82 6.23 -37.46
N THR A 97 -35.52 5.01 -37.86
CA THR A 97 -36.32 4.24 -38.82
C THR A 97 -37.29 3.34 -38.04
N ALA A 98 -38.59 3.47 -38.27
CA ALA A 98 -39.61 2.70 -37.54
C ALA A 98 -40.64 2.04 -38.46
N SER A 99 -41.09 0.84 -38.08
CA SER A 99 -42.24 0.12 -38.66
C SER A 99 -42.99 -0.64 -37.57
N ALA A 100 -44.25 -0.95 -37.81
CA ALA A 100 -45.06 -1.74 -36.88
C ALA A 100 -45.93 -2.75 -37.63
N SER A 101 -46.36 -3.83 -36.97
CA SER A 101 -47.23 -4.84 -37.60
C SER A 101 -48.63 -4.32 -38.00
N ARG A 102 -48.98 -3.12 -37.53
CA ARG A 102 -50.18 -2.35 -37.90
C ARG A 102 -49.93 -0.86 -37.74
N ALA A 103 -50.76 -0.03 -38.36
CA ALA A 103 -50.70 1.42 -38.16
C ALA A 103 -50.98 1.79 -36.69
N VAL A 104 -50.07 2.54 -36.08
CA VAL A 104 -50.12 3.01 -34.69
C VAL A 104 -49.49 4.40 -34.55
N GLU A 105 -49.80 5.09 -33.47
CA GLU A 105 -49.08 6.29 -33.05
C GLU A 105 -48.23 5.97 -31.81
N ILE A 106 -46.96 6.32 -31.83
CA ILE A 106 -46.04 6.21 -30.69
C ILE A 106 -45.45 7.58 -30.34
N ARG A 107 -44.74 7.70 -29.21
CA ARG A 107 -43.96 8.90 -28.87
C ARG A 107 -42.47 8.64 -29.01
N ALA A 108 -41.76 9.50 -29.73
CA ALA A 108 -40.30 9.58 -29.71
C ALA A 108 -39.87 10.68 -28.72
N VAL A 109 -39.10 10.32 -27.71
CA VAL A 109 -38.86 11.17 -26.54
C VAL A 109 -37.39 11.23 -26.17
N VAL A 110 -36.88 12.44 -25.95
CA VAL A 110 -35.59 12.75 -25.31
C VAL A 110 -35.89 13.54 -24.06
N GLN A 111 -35.55 13.01 -22.88
CA GLN A 111 -35.87 13.65 -21.59
C GLN A 111 -34.94 13.15 -20.49
N LEU A 112 -34.94 13.78 -19.31
CA LEU A 112 -34.31 13.19 -18.12
C LEU A 112 -34.95 11.84 -17.77
N ALA A 113 -34.14 10.83 -17.44
CA ALA A 113 -34.61 9.50 -17.09
C ALA A 113 -35.37 9.48 -15.75
N GLY A 114 -34.88 10.26 -14.78
CA GLY A 114 -35.49 10.48 -13.47
C GLY A 114 -36.37 11.72 -13.39
N ALA A 115 -37.10 11.87 -12.27
CA ALA A 115 -37.85 13.09 -11.97
C ALA A 115 -36.91 14.32 -11.90
N PRO A 116 -37.30 15.51 -12.41
CA PRO A 116 -38.63 15.90 -12.90
C PRO A 116 -38.94 15.51 -14.36
N ARG A 117 -38.11 14.67 -15.02
CA ARG A 117 -38.28 14.22 -16.41
C ARG A 117 -38.34 15.38 -17.41
N THR A 118 -37.52 16.41 -17.19
CA THR A 118 -37.43 17.58 -18.08
C THR A 118 -37.23 17.11 -19.52
N THR A 119 -38.11 17.55 -20.40
CA THR A 119 -38.20 17.05 -21.77
C THR A 119 -37.40 17.95 -22.71
N VAL A 120 -36.48 17.36 -23.46
CA VAL A 120 -35.79 18.01 -24.59
C VAL A 120 -36.65 17.88 -25.85
N LEU A 121 -37.15 16.67 -26.11
CA LEU A 121 -37.98 16.36 -27.27
C LEU A 121 -39.10 15.40 -26.86
N ASN A 122 -40.33 15.66 -27.32
CA ASN A 122 -41.42 14.70 -27.20
C ASN A 122 -42.37 14.87 -28.39
N LYS A 123 -42.28 13.96 -29.37
CA LYS A 123 -43.00 14.06 -30.64
C LYS A 123 -43.86 12.82 -30.91
N PRO A 124 -45.11 12.98 -31.37
CA PRO A 124 -45.90 11.87 -31.87
C PRO A 124 -45.33 11.38 -33.21
N VAL A 125 -45.35 10.07 -33.42
CA VAL A 125 -44.84 9.40 -34.63
C VAL A 125 -45.89 8.42 -35.13
N ALA A 126 -46.46 8.68 -36.31
CA ALA A 126 -47.37 7.76 -36.98
C ALA A 126 -46.57 6.67 -37.70
N VAL A 127 -46.55 5.46 -37.15
CA VAL A 127 -45.78 4.31 -37.64
C VAL A 127 -46.70 3.38 -38.42
N GLY A 128 -46.34 3.07 -39.66
CA GLY A 128 -47.06 2.15 -40.54
C GLY A 128 -46.40 0.78 -40.67
N THR A 129 -46.92 -0.06 -41.55
CA THR A 129 -46.41 -1.42 -41.81
C THR A 129 -45.15 -1.47 -42.65
N THR A 130 -44.74 -0.35 -43.24
CA THR A 130 -43.49 -0.21 -43.99
C THR A 130 -42.51 0.65 -43.21
N PRO A 131 -41.21 0.26 -43.13
CA PRO A 131 -40.17 1.09 -42.52
C PRO A 131 -40.15 2.51 -43.09
N LYS A 132 -40.14 3.50 -42.21
CA LYS A 132 -40.02 4.91 -42.55
C LYS A 132 -39.10 5.60 -41.56
N THR A 133 -38.24 6.49 -42.05
CA THR A 133 -37.36 7.32 -41.23
C THR A 133 -38.08 8.59 -40.77
N PHE A 134 -37.90 8.92 -39.50
CA PHE A 134 -38.40 10.12 -38.84
C PHE A 134 -37.22 10.86 -38.23
N GLU A 135 -37.28 12.19 -38.25
CA GLU A 135 -36.22 13.05 -37.74
C GLU A 135 -36.82 14.27 -37.04
N PHE A 136 -36.27 14.62 -35.88
CA PHE A 136 -36.75 15.71 -35.05
C PHE A 136 -35.57 16.43 -34.40
N THR A 137 -35.65 17.76 -34.28
CA THR A 137 -34.63 18.56 -33.60
C THR A 137 -35.26 19.42 -32.52
N ALA A 138 -34.63 19.48 -31.35
CA ALA A 138 -35.00 20.39 -30.27
C ALA A 138 -33.76 20.77 -29.44
N PRO A 139 -33.67 22.01 -28.93
CA PRO A 139 -32.63 22.39 -27.98
C PRO A 139 -32.90 21.77 -26.61
N SER A 140 -31.85 21.36 -25.90
CA SER A 140 -31.96 21.05 -24.47
C SER A 140 -32.05 22.34 -23.66
N THR A 141 -32.84 22.32 -22.60
CA THR A 141 -32.94 23.41 -21.61
C THR A 141 -32.26 23.05 -20.29
N VAL A 142 -31.48 21.96 -20.29
CA VAL A 142 -30.81 21.39 -19.12
C VAL A 142 -29.46 20.82 -19.52
N THR A 143 -28.50 20.90 -18.61
CA THR A 143 -27.27 20.10 -18.67
C THR A 143 -27.41 18.93 -17.69
N ASN A 144 -27.34 17.70 -18.19
CA ASN A 144 -27.48 16.50 -17.38
C ASN A 144 -26.94 15.26 -18.10
N ASP A 145 -26.30 14.36 -17.35
CA ASP A 145 -25.71 13.12 -17.89
C ASP A 145 -26.67 11.91 -17.84
N HIS A 146 -27.85 12.07 -17.23
CA HIS A 146 -28.87 11.03 -17.04
C HIS A 146 -30.14 11.30 -17.88
N ALA A 147 -29.98 11.78 -19.12
CA ALA A 147 -31.10 11.77 -20.07
C ALA A 147 -31.30 10.37 -20.68
N GLN A 148 -32.46 10.18 -21.29
CA GLN A 148 -32.83 8.98 -22.03
C GLN A 148 -33.37 9.34 -23.40
N VAL A 149 -33.15 8.45 -24.36
CA VAL A 149 -33.94 8.35 -25.59
C VAL A 149 -34.90 7.19 -25.40
N SER A 150 -36.20 7.43 -25.59
CA SER A 150 -37.22 6.40 -25.43
C SER A 150 -38.33 6.50 -26.47
N PHE A 151 -38.84 5.34 -26.85
CA PHE A 151 -40.00 5.15 -27.72
C PHE A 151 -41.14 4.60 -26.86
N GLN A 152 -42.16 5.41 -26.63
CA GLN A 152 -43.30 5.10 -25.76
C GLN A 152 -44.48 4.66 -26.62
N ALA A 153 -44.91 3.42 -26.48
CA ALA A 153 -45.79 2.72 -27.40
C ALA A 153 -47.03 2.08 -26.75
N GLY A 154 -47.23 2.27 -25.44
CA GLY A 154 -48.40 1.78 -24.71
C GLY A 154 -49.69 2.57 -25.01
N GLY A 155 -50.76 2.28 -24.29
CA GLY A 155 -52.06 2.96 -24.43
C GLY A 155 -52.89 2.48 -25.62
N THR A 156 -52.56 1.34 -26.24
CA THR A 156 -53.25 0.83 -27.43
C THR A 156 -54.23 -0.29 -27.09
N GLY A 157 -55.38 -0.31 -27.78
CA GLY A 157 -56.42 -1.33 -27.58
C GLY A 157 -56.10 -2.71 -28.17
N ALA A 158 -54.98 -2.87 -28.88
CA ALA A 158 -54.62 -4.10 -29.56
C ALA A 158 -53.10 -4.25 -29.64
N ALA A 159 -52.62 -5.49 -29.46
CA ALA A 159 -51.21 -5.81 -29.47
C ALA A 159 -50.60 -5.61 -30.87
N PHE A 160 -49.33 -5.27 -30.91
CA PHE A 160 -48.57 -5.10 -32.14
C PHE A 160 -47.07 -5.29 -31.90
N THR A 161 -46.32 -5.49 -32.98
CA THR A 161 -44.85 -5.52 -32.94
C THR A 161 -44.35 -4.18 -33.45
N LEU A 162 -43.49 -3.51 -32.69
CA LEU A 162 -42.78 -2.29 -33.10
C LEU A 162 -41.33 -2.65 -33.42
N CYS A 163 -40.86 -2.34 -34.63
CA CYS A 163 -39.47 -2.53 -35.04
C CYS A 163 -38.80 -1.17 -35.29
N LEU A 164 -37.67 -0.95 -34.63
CA LEU A 164 -36.86 0.26 -34.68
C LEU A 164 -35.47 -0.05 -35.24
N ASP A 165 -34.91 0.88 -36.00
CA ASP A 165 -33.60 0.78 -36.63
C ASP A 165 -33.02 2.18 -36.87
N ASP A 166 -31.74 2.27 -37.23
CA ASP A 166 -31.01 3.51 -37.51
C ASP A 166 -31.25 4.63 -36.46
N ILE A 167 -31.29 4.26 -35.18
CA ILE A 167 -31.57 5.24 -34.12
C ILE A 167 -30.31 6.06 -33.85
N SER A 168 -30.43 7.38 -33.95
CA SER A 168 -29.31 8.31 -33.81
C SER A 168 -29.75 9.55 -33.06
N LEU A 169 -28.95 9.99 -32.10
CA LEU A 169 -29.14 11.27 -31.42
C LEU A 169 -27.85 12.06 -31.56
N VAL A 170 -27.86 13.04 -32.45
CA VAL A 170 -26.69 13.85 -32.77
C VAL A 170 -26.87 15.25 -32.18
N GLY A 171 -25.90 15.70 -31.40
CA GLY A 171 -25.94 17.04 -30.81
C GLY A 171 -24.92 17.26 -29.70
N GLY A 172 -24.89 18.51 -29.23
CA GLY A 172 -24.00 18.95 -28.17
C GLY A 172 -22.62 19.40 -28.63
N VAL A 173 -21.84 19.92 -27.68
CA VAL A 173 -20.51 20.54 -27.91
C VAL A 173 -19.35 19.79 -27.28
N VAL A 174 -19.64 18.83 -26.40
CA VAL A 174 -18.61 17.98 -25.79
C VAL A 174 -18.58 16.64 -26.52
N PRO A 175 -17.46 16.29 -27.19
CA PRO A 175 -17.35 14.99 -27.84
C PRO A 175 -17.58 13.83 -26.84
N PRO A 176 -18.14 12.70 -27.27
CA PRO A 176 -17.85 11.37 -26.73
C PRO A 176 -16.33 11.22 -26.54
N GLY A 177 -15.83 11.17 -25.30
CA GLY A 177 -14.38 11.18 -25.03
C GLY A 177 -13.71 12.56 -25.01
N GLY A 178 -14.47 13.65 -25.16
CA GLY A 178 -14.00 15.02 -25.31
C GLY A 178 -13.23 15.60 -24.12
N VAL A 179 -12.65 16.80 -24.30
CA VAL A 179 -11.70 17.42 -23.35
C VAL A 179 -12.25 17.41 -21.94
N ARG A 180 -11.72 16.49 -21.13
CA ARG A 180 -12.04 16.39 -19.71
C ARG A 180 -11.14 17.38 -18.98
N ASP A 181 -11.76 18.28 -18.22
CA ASP A 181 -11.01 19.09 -17.28
C ASP A 181 -10.50 18.20 -16.14
N PHE A 182 -9.24 17.78 -16.29
CA PHE A 182 -8.53 17.05 -15.25
C PHE A 182 -8.05 18.00 -14.13
N GLY A 183 -8.37 19.29 -14.15
CA GLY A 183 -7.92 20.26 -13.17
C GLY A 183 -6.41 20.53 -13.26
N SER A 184 -5.79 20.88 -12.14
CA SER A 184 -4.40 21.34 -12.08
C SER A 184 -3.37 20.41 -12.74
N PRO A 185 -2.57 20.85 -13.73
CA PRO A 185 -1.55 20.01 -14.36
C PRO A 185 -0.42 19.59 -13.42
N VAL A 186 -0.33 20.14 -12.20
CA VAL A 186 0.62 19.73 -11.17
C VAL A 186 -0.03 18.66 -10.28
N ARG A 187 0.16 17.38 -10.65
CA ARG A 187 -0.46 16.22 -10.02
C ARG A 187 0.30 15.80 -8.77
N VAL A 188 -0.40 15.70 -7.65
CA VAL A 188 0.14 15.38 -6.32
C VAL A 188 -0.69 14.27 -5.67
N ASN A 189 -0.17 13.70 -4.58
CA ASN A 189 -1.02 13.00 -3.63
C ASN A 189 -1.87 14.05 -2.91
N GLN A 190 -3.17 14.07 -3.21
CA GLN A 190 -4.14 15.06 -2.72
C GLN A 190 -4.45 14.89 -1.22
N LEU A 191 -4.17 13.71 -0.64
CA LEU A 191 -4.18 13.58 0.82
C LEU A 191 -2.88 14.13 1.41
N GLY A 192 -1.73 13.71 0.85
CA GLY A 192 -0.43 14.24 1.20
C GLY A 192 0.66 13.19 1.45
N TYR A 193 1.73 13.60 2.13
CA TYR A 193 2.97 12.85 2.20
C TYR A 193 3.46 12.65 3.64
N LEU A 194 4.09 11.50 3.91
CA LEU A 194 4.66 11.23 5.23
C LEU A 194 5.90 12.09 5.53
N GLY A 195 6.12 12.39 6.81
CA GLY A 195 7.30 13.10 7.31
C GLY A 195 8.65 12.46 6.93
N ASN A 196 8.68 11.14 6.81
CA ASN A 196 9.85 10.33 6.46
C ASN A 196 9.66 9.52 5.15
N GLY A 197 8.66 9.88 4.33
CA GLY A 197 8.33 9.20 3.07
C GLY A 197 8.88 9.91 1.82
N PRO A 198 8.83 9.25 0.65
CA PRO A 198 9.09 9.89 -0.63
C PRO A 198 8.05 10.98 -0.90
N ARG A 199 8.48 12.06 -1.57
CA ARG A 199 7.58 13.17 -1.94
C ARG A 199 7.84 13.63 -3.36
N ARG A 200 6.94 13.24 -4.26
CA ARG A 200 7.07 13.51 -5.68
C ARG A 200 5.73 13.88 -6.29
N ALA A 201 5.80 14.69 -7.32
CA ALA A 201 4.67 15.14 -8.12
C ALA A 201 4.97 14.94 -9.60
N THR A 202 3.93 14.95 -10.41
CA THR A 202 4.03 14.84 -11.87
C THR A 202 3.40 16.09 -12.49
N TYR A 203 4.15 16.79 -13.33
CA TYR A 203 3.70 18.01 -13.98
C TYR A 203 3.42 17.75 -15.46
N VAL A 204 2.17 17.93 -15.90
CA VAL A 204 1.74 17.75 -17.29
C VAL A 204 2.09 18.98 -18.11
N THR A 205 2.97 18.82 -19.10
CA THR A 205 3.44 19.94 -19.92
C THR A 205 4.12 19.46 -21.20
N ASP A 206 3.97 20.23 -22.28
CA ASP A 206 4.72 20.03 -23.53
C ASP A 206 6.13 20.63 -23.47
N ALA A 207 6.46 21.39 -22.43
CA ALA A 207 7.79 21.95 -22.25
C ALA A 207 8.84 20.82 -22.15
N VAL A 208 9.90 20.93 -22.93
CA VAL A 208 10.99 19.96 -22.97
C VAL A 208 12.11 20.28 -21.99
N ASP A 209 12.25 21.55 -21.63
CA ASP A 209 13.25 22.02 -20.67
C ASP A 209 12.72 21.94 -19.23
N ALA A 210 13.63 21.73 -18.27
CA ALA A 210 13.30 21.71 -16.85
C ALA A 210 12.59 23.00 -16.41
N GLN A 211 11.50 22.86 -15.66
CA GLN A 211 10.65 23.97 -15.24
C GLN A 211 10.90 24.31 -13.75
N PRO A 212 10.98 25.59 -13.38
CA PRO A 212 11.12 25.99 -11.98
C PRO A 212 9.84 25.71 -11.20
N TRP A 213 9.98 25.10 -10.03
CA TRP A 213 8.87 24.85 -9.10
C TRP A 213 9.11 25.49 -7.74
N ARG A 214 8.03 25.79 -7.03
CA ARG A 214 8.00 26.29 -5.65
C ARG A 214 7.03 25.46 -4.82
N LEU A 215 7.43 25.09 -3.61
CA LEU A 215 6.54 24.56 -2.58
C LEU A 215 6.08 25.72 -1.72
N LEU A 216 4.77 25.94 -1.68
CA LEU A 216 4.10 26.97 -0.90
C LEU A 216 3.50 26.35 0.35
N ASP A 217 3.66 26.98 1.51
CA ASP A 217 2.87 26.66 2.70
C ASP A 217 1.46 27.27 2.62
N ALA A 218 0.59 26.99 3.60
CA ALA A 218 -0.79 27.48 3.63
C ALA A 218 -0.94 29.02 3.64
N THR A 219 0.15 29.78 3.83
CA THR A 219 0.18 31.25 3.75
C THR A 219 0.72 31.77 2.42
N ASP A 220 0.81 30.89 1.42
CA ASP A 220 1.43 31.12 0.11
C ASP A 220 2.93 31.49 0.18
N ARG A 221 3.59 31.25 1.32
CA ARG A 221 5.03 31.49 1.46
C ARG A 221 5.81 30.34 0.85
N VAL A 222 6.80 30.67 0.03
CA VAL A 222 7.73 29.69 -0.53
C VAL A 222 8.61 29.10 0.57
N VAL A 223 8.49 27.79 0.80
CA VAL A 223 9.27 27.05 1.80
C VAL A 223 10.31 26.10 1.20
N SER A 224 10.21 25.82 -0.09
CA SER A 224 11.20 25.09 -0.88
C SER A 224 11.05 25.45 -2.36
N SER A 225 12.09 25.28 -3.16
CA SER A 225 12.03 25.46 -4.61
C SER A 225 13.06 24.57 -5.31
N GLY A 226 12.90 24.39 -6.62
CA GLY A 226 13.84 23.63 -7.44
C GLY A 226 13.44 23.63 -8.91
N PHE A 227 13.96 22.65 -9.65
CA PHE A 227 13.60 22.42 -11.05
C PHE A 227 13.02 21.02 -11.22
N SER A 228 12.07 20.87 -12.14
CA SER A 228 11.54 19.57 -12.55
C SER A 228 12.55 18.84 -13.43
N THR A 229 12.39 17.52 -13.53
CA THR A 229 13.16 16.67 -14.44
C THR A 229 12.29 16.31 -15.63
N PRO A 230 12.67 16.68 -16.87
CA PRO A 230 11.96 16.24 -18.07
C PRO A 230 11.89 14.71 -18.14
N TYR A 231 10.67 14.18 -18.27
CA TYR A 231 10.45 12.74 -18.50
C TYR A 231 10.11 12.47 -19.97
N GLY A 232 9.25 13.31 -20.57
CA GLY A 232 8.80 13.16 -21.94
C GLY A 232 7.39 12.59 -22.02
N LEU A 233 7.08 11.88 -23.10
CA LEU A 233 5.76 11.26 -23.31
C LEU A 233 5.58 10.08 -22.35
N ASP A 234 4.57 10.14 -21.49
CA ASP A 234 4.07 8.97 -20.78
C ASP A 234 3.13 8.18 -21.69
N ALA A 235 3.51 6.94 -22.02
CA ALA A 235 2.79 6.14 -23.00
C ALA A 235 1.38 5.74 -22.54
N ALA A 236 1.17 5.53 -21.24
CA ALA A 236 -0.13 5.12 -20.70
C ALA A 236 -1.11 6.30 -20.61
N ALA A 237 -0.61 7.51 -20.36
CA ALA A 237 -1.39 8.74 -20.28
C ALA A 237 -1.54 9.45 -21.64
N GLY A 238 -0.69 9.15 -22.63
CA GLY A 238 -0.69 9.83 -23.92
C GLY A 238 -0.27 11.30 -23.86
N THR A 239 0.28 11.77 -22.74
CA THR A 239 0.65 13.16 -22.49
C THR A 239 2.11 13.30 -22.07
N ARG A 240 2.70 14.46 -22.37
CA ARG A 240 4.06 14.78 -21.91
C ARG A 240 4.05 15.24 -20.47
N VAL A 241 5.04 14.79 -19.70
CA VAL A 241 5.18 15.13 -18.30
C VAL A 241 6.62 15.43 -17.90
N GLN A 242 6.75 16.11 -16.77
CA GLN A 242 7.99 16.25 -16.01
C GLN A 242 7.78 15.81 -14.57
N LEU A 243 8.86 15.39 -13.90
CA LEU A 243 8.83 14.91 -12.53
C LEU A 243 9.34 15.96 -11.57
N ILE A 244 8.66 16.16 -10.45
CA ILE A 244 9.08 17.07 -9.38
C ILE A 244 9.41 16.22 -8.16
N ASP A 245 10.62 16.38 -7.62
CA ASP A 245 11.04 15.76 -6.35
C ASP A 245 11.30 16.87 -5.32
N PHE A 246 10.46 16.89 -4.29
CA PHE A 246 10.57 17.82 -3.16
C PHE A 246 10.82 17.06 -1.86
N GLY A 247 11.29 15.81 -1.96
CA GLY A 247 11.63 14.94 -0.85
C GLY A 247 12.82 15.42 -0.02
N ARG A 248 13.47 16.54 -0.37
CA ARG A 248 14.49 17.21 0.47
C ARG A 248 13.90 18.13 1.54
N TYR A 249 12.68 18.63 1.34
CA TYR A 249 12.00 19.43 2.35
C TYR A 249 11.76 18.59 3.63
N ARG A 250 11.83 19.20 4.80
CA ARG A 250 11.67 18.50 6.10
C ARG A 250 10.57 19.08 6.98
N GLY A 251 9.96 20.18 6.57
CA GLY A 251 8.83 20.76 7.29
C GLY A 251 7.60 19.85 7.22
N SER A 252 6.70 20.06 8.18
CA SER A 252 5.39 19.43 8.27
C SER A 252 4.34 20.52 8.46
N GLY A 253 3.09 20.20 8.15
CA GLY A 253 1.99 21.15 8.14
C GLY A 253 0.89 20.71 7.19
N GLN A 254 -0.11 21.57 7.05
CA GLN A 254 -1.29 21.33 6.23
C GLN A 254 -1.38 22.34 5.09
N GLY A 255 -2.10 21.98 4.02
CA GLY A 255 -2.42 22.91 2.93
C GLY A 255 -1.23 23.40 2.12
N PHE A 256 -0.19 22.57 1.95
CA PHE A 256 0.90 22.86 1.03
C PHE A 256 0.42 22.81 -0.42
N ARG A 257 1.04 23.59 -1.30
CA ARG A 257 0.81 23.53 -2.76
C ARG A 257 2.13 23.56 -3.51
N LEU A 258 2.21 22.83 -4.63
CA LEU A 258 3.30 22.99 -5.59
C LEU A 258 2.90 23.96 -6.69
N ALA A 259 3.75 24.93 -6.98
CA ALA A 259 3.57 25.92 -8.03
C ALA A 259 4.61 25.75 -9.13
N VAL A 260 4.17 25.69 -10.39
CA VAL A 260 5.01 25.78 -11.59
C VAL A 260 4.48 26.95 -12.43
N GLY A 261 5.21 28.07 -12.45
CA GLY A 261 4.66 29.33 -12.95
C GLY A 261 3.47 29.80 -12.11
N ASP A 262 2.32 29.98 -12.77
CA ASP A 262 1.01 30.31 -12.20
C ASP A 262 0.13 29.08 -11.90
N GLN A 263 0.57 27.88 -12.31
CA GLN A 263 -0.17 26.64 -12.11
C GLN A 263 0.12 26.05 -10.73
N LEU A 264 -0.94 25.86 -9.94
CA LEU A 264 -0.89 25.35 -8.57
C LEU A 264 -1.46 23.94 -8.50
N SER A 265 -0.81 23.02 -7.80
CA SER A 265 -1.39 21.72 -7.43
C SER A 265 -2.64 21.90 -6.56
N GLU A 266 -3.43 20.84 -6.45
CA GLU A 266 -4.33 20.71 -5.30
C GLU A 266 -3.53 20.83 -3.98
N PRO A 267 -4.13 21.37 -2.90
CA PRO A 267 -3.49 21.39 -1.60
C PRO A 267 -3.23 19.98 -1.07
N PHE A 268 -2.24 19.83 -0.18
CA PHE A 268 -1.94 18.55 0.45
C PHE A 268 -1.22 18.74 1.78
N ASP A 269 -1.24 17.71 2.63
CA ASP A 269 -0.58 17.75 3.93
C ASP A 269 0.82 17.09 3.89
N ILE A 270 1.71 17.51 4.80
CA ILE A 270 2.96 16.80 5.07
C ILE A 270 3.03 16.54 6.57
N GLY A 271 3.03 15.27 6.98
CA GLY A 271 3.01 14.97 8.42
C GLY A 271 2.97 13.49 8.75
N ASN A 272 2.77 13.21 10.04
CA ASN A 272 2.63 11.86 10.57
C ASN A 272 1.14 11.56 10.84
N GLY A 273 0.76 10.28 10.79
CA GLY A 273 -0.62 9.85 11.07
C GLY A 273 -1.63 10.21 9.98
N LEU A 274 -1.15 10.67 8.82
CA LEU A 274 -1.97 11.11 7.69
C LEU A 274 -2.97 10.02 7.23
N TYR A 275 -2.52 8.78 7.18
CA TYR A 275 -3.32 7.65 6.69
C TYR A 275 -4.21 6.99 7.75
N ARG A 276 -4.19 7.46 9.02
CA ARG A 276 -4.94 6.83 10.11
C ARG A 276 -6.45 6.81 9.86
N SER A 277 -7.02 7.95 9.46
CA SER A 277 -8.44 8.04 9.16
C SER A 277 -8.79 7.20 7.94
N LEU A 278 -7.98 7.28 6.88
CA LEU A 278 -8.22 6.51 5.65
C LEU A 278 -8.18 5.00 5.91
N ARG A 279 -7.24 4.54 6.72
CA ARG A 279 -7.16 3.16 7.17
C ARG A 279 -8.44 2.73 7.91
N ARG A 280 -8.92 3.55 8.86
CA ARG A 280 -10.15 3.24 9.61
C ARG A 280 -11.36 3.21 8.68
N ASP A 281 -11.49 4.18 7.79
CA ASP A 281 -12.68 4.32 6.95
C ASP A 281 -12.69 3.27 5.83
N SER A 282 -11.53 2.91 5.27
CA SER A 282 -11.41 1.77 4.34
C SER A 282 -11.73 0.42 4.98
N LEU A 283 -11.53 0.25 6.29
CA LEU A 283 -12.03 -0.89 7.07
C LEU A 283 -13.53 -0.78 7.40
N ALA A 284 -14.05 0.42 7.62
CA ALA A 284 -15.48 0.64 7.88
C ALA A 284 -16.36 0.38 6.64
N TYR A 285 -15.79 0.39 5.43
CA TYR A 285 -16.43 -0.07 4.20
C TYR A 285 -17.12 -1.43 4.39
N PHE A 286 -16.44 -2.40 5.00
CA PHE A 286 -16.95 -3.75 5.17
C PHE A 286 -18.20 -3.80 6.06
N TYR A 287 -18.24 -3.01 7.14
CA TYR A 287 -19.44 -2.90 7.98
C TYR A 287 -20.64 -2.38 7.17
N ASN A 288 -20.45 -1.33 6.38
CA ASN A 288 -21.50 -0.77 5.51
C ASN A 288 -22.03 -1.79 4.49
N ASN A 289 -21.15 -2.70 4.04
CA ASN A 289 -21.48 -3.74 3.08
C ASN A 289 -21.98 -5.05 3.73
N ARG A 290 -22.11 -5.14 5.06
CA ARG A 290 -22.65 -6.36 5.71
C ARG A 290 -24.09 -6.65 5.27
N SER A 291 -24.32 -7.87 4.80
CA SER A 291 -25.63 -8.47 4.59
C SER A 291 -26.16 -9.09 5.89
N GLY A 292 -27.49 -9.19 6.03
CA GLY A 292 -28.12 -9.93 7.14
C GLY A 292 -28.15 -9.21 8.49
N ILE A 293 -27.72 -7.95 8.57
CA ILE A 293 -27.72 -7.12 9.79
C ILE A 293 -28.16 -5.69 9.47
N PRO A 294 -28.88 -4.99 10.38
CA PRO A 294 -29.08 -3.55 10.24
C PRO A 294 -27.74 -2.80 10.28
N ILE A 295 -27.60 -1.80 9.43
CA ILE A 295 -26.49 -0.85 9.52
C ILE A 295 -27.01 0.32 10.33
N GLU A 296 -26.50 0.47 11.55
CA GLU A 296 -27.09 1.37 12.53
C GLU A 296 -26.43 2.76 12.50
N ALA A 297 -27.26 3.80 12.64
CA ALA A 297 -26.81 5.20 12.61
C ALA A 297 -25.74 5.53 13.66
N ARG A 298 -25.72 4.84 14.81
CA ARG A 298 -24.69 5.02 15.84
C ARG A 298 -23.26 4.69 15.36
N TYR A 299 -23.13 3.91 14.29
CA TYR A 299 -21.83 3.50 13.74
C TYR A 299 -21.44 4.31 12.51
N VAL A 300 -22.40 4.56 11.62
CA VAL A 300 -22.15 5.14 10.28
C VAL A 300 -22.81 6.50 10.04
N GLY A 301 -23.63 6.99 10.97
CA GLY A 301 -24.47 8.19 10.79
C GLY A 301 -25.82 7.88 10.15
N GLU A 302 -26.79 8.80 10.29
CA GLU A 302 -28.17 8.63 9.78
C GLU A 302 -28.23 8.46 8.26
N GLU A 303 -27.37 9.16 7.51
CA GLU A 303 -27.35 9.13 6.03
C GLU A 303 -27.03 7.73 5.48
N TYR A 304 -26.22 6.95 6.20
CA TYR A 304 -25.75 5.62 5.79
C TYR A 304 -26.49 4.48 6.49
N ALA A 305 -27.32 4.79 7.49
CA ALA A 305 -28.08 3.79 8.20
C ALA A 305 -29.11 3.14 7.28
N ARG A 306 -29.26 1.82 7.39
CA ARG A 306 -30.24 1.07 6.60
C ARG A 306 -30.76 -0.16 7.34
N PRO A 307 -31.99 -0.60 7.06
CA PRO A 307 -32.49 -1.88 7.56
C PRO A 307 -31.60 -3.06 7.12
N ALA A 308 -31.76 -4.19 7.80
CA ALA A 308 -31.12 -5.43 7.39
C ALA A 308 -31.62 -5.84 5.99
N GLY A 309 -30.69 -6.02 5.06
CA GLY A 309 -30.99 -6.63 3.77
C GLY A 309 -30.90 -8.15 3.86
N HIS A 310 -31.70 -8.83 3.06
CA HIS A 310 -31.62 -10.27 2.83
C HIS A 310 -31.75 -11.11 4.10
N VAL A 311 -32.79 -10.81 4.90
CA VAL A 311 -33.14 -11.54 6.13
C VAL A 311 -34.47 -12.30 6.04
N GLY A 312 -34.99 -12.53 4.83
CA GLY A 312 -36.26 -13.25 4.60
C GLY A 312 -37.52 -12.46 4.99
N VAL A 313 -37.41 -11.13 5.05
CA VAL A 313 -38.54 -10.21 5.26
C VAL A 313 -38.91 -9.60 3.92
N ALA A 314 -40.20 -9.68 3.55
CA ALA A 314 -40.68 -9.16 2.29
C ALA A 314 -40.29 -7.67 2.11
N PRO A 315 -39.81 -7.26 0.92
CA PRO A 315 -39.83 -8.01 -0.35
C PRO A 315 -38.68 -9.02 -0.55
N ASN A 316 -37.68 -9.09 0.34
CA ASN A 316 -36.55 -10.01 0.16
C ASN A 316 -37.00 -11.47 0.15
N GLN A 317 -36.40 -12.26 -0.76
CA GLN A 317 -36.63 -13.70 -0.90
C GLN A 317 -35.43 -14.56 -0.47
N GLY A 318 -34.52 -13.99 0.34
CA GLY A 318 -33.33 -14.63 0.88
C GLY A 318 -32.83 -13.84 2.11
N ASP A 319 -31.82 -14.27 2.86
CA ASP A 319 -30.92 -15.42 2.64
C ASP A 319 -31.06 -16.52 3.73
N THR A 320 -32.19 -16.54 4.45
CA THR A 320 -32.45 -17.47 5.58
C THR A 320 -32.65 -18.92 5.16
N SER A 321 -33.08 -19.16 3.92
CA SER A 321 -33.38 -20.49 3.36
C SER A 321 -33.31 -20.42 1.82
N VAL A 322 -32.12 -20.20 1.28
CA VAL A 322 -31.91 -19.98 -0.15
C VAL A 322 -31.91 -21.31 -0.90
N PRO A 323 -32.80 -21.54 -1.88
CA PRO A 323 -32.79 -22.75 -2.68
C PRO A 323 -31.59 -22.77 -3.65
N CYS A 324 -31.20 -23.97 -4.07
CA CYS A 324 -30.32 -24.14 -5.22
C CYS A 324 -30.95 -23.55 -6.49
N LEU A 325 -30.11 -23.05 -7.40
CA LEU A 325 -30.54 -22.71 -8.75
C LEU A 325 -31.26 -23.93 -9.37
N PRO A 326 -32.43 -23.75 -10.02
CA PRO A 326 -33.20 -24.88 -10.53
C PRO A 326 -32.36 -25.87 -11.36
N GLY A 327 -32.46 -27.16 -11.03
CA GLY A 327 -31.73 -28.24 -11.72
C GLY A 327 -30.31 -28.50 -11.22
N THR A 328 -29.84 -27.82 -10.18
CA THR A 328 -28.45 -27.95 -9.68
C THR A 328 -28.32 -28.75 -8.38
N CYS A 329 -29.28 -28.60 -7.45
CA CYS A 329 -29.47 -29.44 -6.26
C CYS A 329 -30.89 -29.30 -5.69
N ASP A 330 -31.24 -30.10 -4.69
CA ASP A 330 -32.59 -30.26 -4.12
C ASP A 330 -32.72 -29.80 -2.65
N TYR A 331 -31.78 -29.00 -2.16
CA TYR A 331 -31.79 -28.44 -0.81
C TYR A 331 -31.80 -26.91 -0.81
N SER A 332 -31.93 -26.34 0.39
CA SER A 332 -31.73 -24.92 0.65
C SER A 332 -30.75 -24.72 1.81
N LEU A 333 -30.08 -23.58 1.86
CA LEU A 333 -29.14 -23.22 2.92
C LEU A 333 -29.47 -21.87 3.55
N ASP A 334 -29.27 -21.74 4.86
CA ASP A 334 -29.12 -20.44 5.50
C ASP A 334 -27.72 -19.92 5.22
N VAL A 335 -27.64 -18.91 4.35
CA VAL A 335 -26.40 -18.25 3.95
C VAL A 335 -26.43 -16.77 4.29
N ARG A 336 -27.17 -16.37 5.33
CA ARG A 336 -27.14 -15.01 5.87
C ARG A 336 -25.74 -14.59 6.33
N GLY A 337 -25.54 -13.27 6.45
CA GLY A 337 -24.25 -12.69 6.78
C GLY A 337 -23.39 -12.50 5.53
N GLY A 338 -22.09 -12.29 5.75
CA GLY A 338 -21.14 -11.92 4.72
C GLY A 338 -21.33 -10.49 4.23
N TRP A 339 -20.50 -10.10 3.26
CA TRP A 339 -20.56 -8.79 2.63
C TRP A 339 -21.25 -8.87 1.28
N TYR A 340 -22.01 -7.83 0.95
CA TYR A 340 -22.31 -7.50 -0.44
C TYR A 340 -21.00 -7.17 -1.14
N ASP A 341 -20.77 -7.83 -2.26
CA ASP A 341 -19.45 -7.89 -2.89
C ASP A 341 -19.02 -6.57 -3.50
N ALA A 342 -19.95 -5.89 -4.17
CA ALA A 342 -19.65 -4.71 -4.94
C ALA A 342 -20.80 -3.69 -4.83
N GLY A 343 -21.13 -3.02 -5.94
CA GLY A 343 -22.29 -2.15 -6.04
C GLY A 343 -23.63 -2.91 -6.06
N ASP A 344 -23.58 -4.24 -6.12
CA ASP A 344 -24.72 -5.16 -6.11
C ASP A 344 -24.98 -5.83 -4.76
N HIS A 345 -26.01 -6.68 -4.69
CA HIS A 345 -26.36 -7.38 -3.46
C HIS A 345 -25.92 -8.86 -3.46
N GLY A 346 -25.20 -9.31 -4.49
CA GLY A 346 -24.61 -10.63 -4.57
C GLY A 346 -23.47 -10.83 -3.57
N LYS A 347 -23.20 -12.10 -3.28
CA LYS A 347 -22.12 -12.52 -2.39
C LYS A 347 -21.38 -13.70 -3.02
N TYR A 348 -20.07 -13.55 -3.22
CA TYR A 348 -19.28 -14.44 -4.08
C TYR A 348 -18.11 -15.02 -3.29
N VAL A 349 -18.01 -16.35 -3.29
CA VAL A 349 -17.03 -17.04 -2.45
C VAL A 349 -15.60 -16.77 -2.91
N VAL A 350 -15.35 -16.75 -4.22
CA VAL A 350 -14.00 -16.54 -4.76
C VAL A 350 -13.46 -15.18 -4.34
N ASN A 351 -14.23 -14.11 -4.57
CA ASN A 351 -13.82 -12.74 -4.29
C ASN A 351 -13.82 -12.41 -2.79
N GLY A 352 -14.87 -12.82 -2.06
CA GLY A 352 -14.98 -12.62 -0.61
C GLY A 352 -13.89 -13.34 0.19
N ALA A 353 -13.46 -14.53 -0.24
CA ALA A 353 -12.35 -15.24 0.38
C ALA A 353 -11.00 -14.52 0.21
N LEU A 354 -10.73 -13.91 -0.95
CA LEU A 354 -9.54 -13.08 -1.14
C LEU A 354 -9.58 -11.86 -0.21
N ALA A 355 -10.72 -11.16 -0.14
CA ALA A 355 -10.88 -9.98 0.69
C ALA A 355 -10.66 -10.32 2.18
N ALA A 356 -11.33 -11.37 2.67
CA ALA A 356 -11.14 -11.87 4.04
C ALA A 356 -9.68 -12.32 4.29
N TRP A 357 -9.05 -12.99 3.32
CA TRP A 357 -7.63 -13.37 3.42
C TRP A 357 -6.71 -12.15 3.58
N GLN A 358 -6.94 -11.06 2.85
CA GLN A 358 -6.16 -9.83 2.97
C GLN A 358 -6.37 -9.16 4.33
N LEU A 359 -7.59 -9.14 4.89
CA LEU A 359 -7.82 -8.63 6.26
C LEU A 359 -7.11 -9.48 7.33
N LEU A 360 -7.08 -10.82 7.15
CA LEU A 360 -6.30 -11.69 8.04
C LEU A 360 -4.78 -11.47 7.88
N ASP A 361 -4.30 -11.16 6.67
CA ASP A 361 -2.89 -10.81 6.45
C ASP A 361 -2.51 -9.46 7.06
N LEU A 362 -3.39 -8.46 6.93
CA LEU A 362 -3.27 -7.15 7.55
C LEU A 362 -3.03 -7.31 9.06
N TYR A 363 -3.89 -8.09 9.71
CA TYR A 363 -3.78 -8.42 11.13
C TYR A 363 -2.47 -9.15 11.49
N GLU A 364 -2.07 -10.17 10.70
CA GLU A 364 -0.83 -10.92 10.97
C GLU A 364 0.41 -10.05 10.74
N ARG A 365 0.36 -9.07 9.83
CA ARG A 365 1.47 -8.19 9.50
C ARG A 365 1.84 -7.24 10.62
N SER A 366 0.86 -6.65 11.31
CA SER A 366 1.08 -5.53 12.24
C SER A 366 1.84 -5.98 13.50
N ALA A 367 3.16 -6.18 13.36
CA ALA A 367 4.02 -7.02 14.19
C ALA A 367 4.05 -6.70 15.70
N GLN A 368 3.67 -5.48 16.10
CA GLN A 368 3.70 -5.05 17.51
C GLN A 368 2.32 -5.04 18.17
N HIS A 369 1.25 -4.81 17.41
CA HIS A 369 -0.09 -4.62 17.96
C HIS A 369 -1.11 -5.60 17.38
N ARG A 370 -0.85 -6.23 16.24
CA ARG A 370 -1.80 -7.08 15.51
C ARG A 370 -3.14 -6.36 15.34
N ASP A 371 -3.04 -5.07 14.99
CA ASP A 371 -4.14 -4.12 14.91
C ASP A 371 -5.06 -4.05 16.13
N ARG A 372 -4.54 -4.43 17.31
CA ARG A 372 -5.17 -4.11 18.59
C ARG A 372 -5.22 -2.59 18.76
N GLY A 373 -6.39 -2.08 19.13
CA GLY A 373 -6.63 -0.65 19.31
C GLY A 373 -6.96 0.10 18.01
N VAL A 374 -7.21 -0.60 16.90
CA VAL A 374 -8.01 -0.01 15.82
C VAL A 374 -9.45 0.02 16.30
N ASP A 375 -9.92 1.20 16.68
CA ASP A 375 -11.30 1.39 17.11
C ASP A 375 -12.21 1.53 15.88
N LEU A 376 -12.70 0.41 15.37
CA LEU A 376 -13.75 0.43 14.35
C LEU A 376 -15.08 0.73 15.03
N ARG A 377 -15.95 1.44 14.31
CA ARG A 377 -17.32 1.69 14.77
C ARG A 377 -18.18 0.53 14.30
N ILE A 378 -18.10 -0.60 15.00
CA ILE A 378 -18.85 -1.82 14.68
C ILE A 378 -19.53 -2.38 15.93
N PRO A 379 -20.59 -3.21 15.77
CA PRO A 379 -21.30 -3.82 16.91
C PRO A 379 -20.42 -4.66 17.84
N GLU A 380 -19.34 -5.24 17.29
CA GLU A 380 -18.44 -6.11 18.03
C GLU A 380 -17.37 -5.34 18.84
N ALA A 381 -17.24 -4.03 18.63
CA ALA A 381 -16.21 -3.22 19.27
C ALA A 381 -16.23 -3.39 20.81
N GLY A 382 -15.06 -3.66 21.39
CA GLY A 382 -14.90 -3.89 22.84
C GLY A 382 -15.14 -5.32 23.30
N ASN A 383 -15.38 -6.29 22.41
CA ASN A 383 -15.52 -7.72 22.75
C ASN A 383 -14.19 -8.43 23.08
N ARG A 384 -13.06 -7.69 23.07
CA ARG A 384 -11.67 -8.14 23.29
C ARG A 384 -11.03 -8.89 22.12
N THR A 385 -11.75 -9.17 21.05
CA THR A 385 -11.20 -9.53 19.74
C THR A 385 -10.79 -8.24 19.03
N PRO A 386 -9.70 -8.24 18.25
CA PRO A 386 -9.37 -7.10 17.39
C PRO A 386 -10.47 -6.87 16.36
N ASP A 387 -10.97 -5.64 16.26
CA ASP A 387 -12.11 -5.30 15.40
C ASP A 387 -11.94 -5.71 13.92
N VAL A 388 -10.71 -5.68 13.38
CA VAL A 388 -10.42 -6.18 12.03
C VAL A 388 -10.70 -7.67 11.86
N LEU A 389 -10.51 -8.47 12.93
CA LEU A 389 -10.89 -9.86 12.95
C LEU A 389 -12.40 -10.00 13.10
N ASP A 390 -13.07 -9.21 13.93
CA ASP A 390 -14.54 -9.26 14.00
C ASP A 390 -15.18 -8.99 12.64
N GLU A 391 -14.66 -8.01 11.89
CA GLU A 391 -15.10 -7.75 10.52
C GLU A 391 -14.81 -8.94 9.59
N ALA A 392 -13.57 -9.44 9.56
CA ALA A 392 -13.22 -10.61 8.74
C ALA A 392 -14.04 -11.86 9.08
N ARG A 393 -14.40 -12.05 10.37
CA ARG A 393 -15.24 -13.15 10.83
C ARG A 393 -16.62 -13.12 10.19
N TRP A 394 -17.18 -11.94 9.97
CA TRP A 394 -18.51 -11.78 9.34
C TRP A 394 -18.58 -12.45 7.97
N GLU A 395 -17.53 -12.25 7.16
CA GLU A 395 -17.39 -12.90 5.85
C GLU A 395 -17.05 -14.37 5.97
N ILE A 396 -16.10 -14.74 6.84
CA ILE A 396 -15.70 -16.14 7.01
C ILE A 396 -16.91 -16.99 7.44
N ASP A 397 -17.75 -16.52 8.37
CA ASP A 397 -18.94 -17.26 8.77
C ASP A 397 -19.91 -17.52 7.60
N PHE A 398 -20.06 -16.57 6.67
CA PHE A 398 -20.78 -16.77 5.41
C PHE A 398 -20.08 -17.80 4.50
N LEU A 399 -18.79 -17.65 4.25
CA LEU A 399 -18.01 -18.56 3.39
C LEU A 399 -18.09 -20.03 3.89
N LEU A 400 -18.06 -20.23 5.21
CA LEU A 400 -18.21 -21.57 5.80
C LEU A 400 -19.63 -22.15 5.65
N ARG A 401 -20.67 -21.32 5.54
CA ARG A 401 -22.07 -21.76 5.29
C ARG A 401 -22.30 -22.18 3.84
N MET A 402 -21.49 -21.70 2.90
CA MET A 402 -21.59 -22.03 1.48
C MET A 402 -21.12 -23.46 1.13
N GLN A 403 -20.60 -24.23 2.09
CA GLN A 403 -20.13 -25.60 1.86
C GLN A 403 -21.30 -26.57 1.71
N VAL A 404 -21.29 -27.35 0.62
CA VAL A 404 -22.27 -28.38 0.30
C VAL A 404 -22.33 -29.43 1.44
N PRO A 405 -23.51 -29.65 2.05
CA PRO A 405 -23.62 -30.43 3.28
C PRO A 405 -23.50 -31.94 3.06
N SER A 406 -24.04 -32.48 1.96
CA SER A 406 -24.14 -33.93 1.70
C SER A 406 -24.23 -34.21 0.18
N GLY A 407 -24.30 -35.48 -0.22
CA GLY A 407 -24.39 -35.90 -1.61
C GLY A 407 -23.03 -36.07 -2.31
N SER A 408 -23.04 -36.20 -3.64
CA SER A 408 -21.84 -36.47 -4.46
C SER A 408 -20.83 -35.32 -4.42
N LEU A 409 -21.28 -34.07 -4.24
CA LEU A 409 -20.43 -32.87 -4.13
C LEU A 409 -20.18 -32.45 -2.68
N ALA A 410 -20.42 -33.32 -1.69
CA ALA A 410 -20.26 -32.98 -0.27
C ALA A 410 -18.85 -32.43 0.04
N GLY A 411 -18.79 -31.24 0.62
CA GLY A 411 -17.53 -30.55 0.92
C GLY A 411 -17.06 -29.56 -0.15
N MET A 412 -17.58 -29.64 -1.38
CA MET A 412 -17.45 -28.55 -2.36
C MET A 412 -18.17 -27.30 -1.83
N VAL A 413 -17.90 -26.14 -2.42
CA VAL A 413 -18.48 -24.87 -1.98
C VAL A 413 -19.20 -24.20 -3.13
N HIS A 414 -20.45 -23.78 -2.88
CA HIS A 414 -21.24 -22.98 -3.81
C HIS A 414 -20.45 -21.76 -4.26
N HIS A 415 -20.42 -21.50 -5.57
CA HIS A 415 -19.57 -20.45 -6.10
C HIS A 415 -20.01 -19.04 -5.65
N LYS A 416 -21.32 -18.84 -5.58
CA LYS A 416 -21.95 -17.54 -5.28
C LYS A 416 -23.43 -17.72 -4.88
N ILE A 417 -23.98 -16.67 -4.26
CA ILE A 417 -25.41 -16.49 -4.04
C ILE A 417 -25.79 -15.08 -4.48
N HIS A 418 -26.74 -14.98 -5.41
CA HIS A 418 -27.25 -13.70 -5.85
C HIS A 418 -28.66 -13.83 -6.46
N ASP A 419 -29.14 -12.70 -6.96
CA ASP A 419 -30.45 -12.51 -7.55
C ASP A 419 -30.54 -13.22 -8.90
N VAL A 420 -31.74 -13.65 -9.31
CA VAL A 420 -31.96 -14.24 -10.63
C VAL A 420 -31.72 -13.25 -11.78
N ALA A 421 -31.83 -11.94 -11.53
CA ALA A 421 -31.64 -10.88 -12.52
C ALA A 421 -31.09 -9.60 -11.89
N TRP A 422 -30.40 -8.80 -12.70
CA TRP A 422 -29.80 -7.55 -12.24
C TRP A 422 -30.91 -6.56 -11.85
N THR A 423 -30.79 -6.01 -10.65
CA THR A 423 -31.67 -4.93 -10.19
C THR A 423 -31.18 -3.56 -10.67
N GLY A 424 -32.13 -2.64 -10.88
CA GLY A 424 -31.83 -1.24 -11.20
C GLY A 424 -31.36 -0.44 -10.00
N MET A 425 -30.96 0.81 -10.23
CA MET A 425 -30.52 1.76 -9.20
C MET A 425 -31.39 3.02 -9.20
N PRO A 426 -31.60 3.65 -8.02
CA PRO A 426 -31.15 3.21 -6.71
C PRO A 426 -31.98 2.04 -6.13
N LEU A 427 -31.38 1.24 -5.26
CA LEU A 427 -32.08 0.16 -4.54
C LEU A 427 -31.40 -0.14 -3.20
N LEU A 428 -32.16 -0.09 -2.10
CA LEU A 428 -31.66 -0.55 -0.80
C LEU A 428 -31.68 -2.09 -0.73
N PRO A 429 -30.74 -2.72 -0.01
CA PRO A 429 -30.73 -4.18 0.17
C PRO A 429 -32.02 -4.76 0.75
N SER A 430 -32.70 -4.04 1.65
CA SER A 430 -33.97 -4.48 2.24
C SER A 430 -35.17 -4.34 1.30
N ALA A 431 -35.04 -3.60 0.21
CA ALA A 431 -36.09 -3.39 -0.79
C ALA A 431 -35.95 -4.32 -2.00
N ASP A 432 -34.90 -5.14 -2.05
CA ASP A 432 -34.65 -6.07 -3.14
C ASP A 432 -35.73 -7.16 -3.25
N PRO A 433 -36.51 -7.21 -4.35
CA PRO A 433 -37.60 -8.16 -4.50
C PRO A 433 -37.19 -9.48 -5.18
N GLN A 434 -35.93 -9.61 -5.65
CA GLN A 434 -35.56 -10.72 -6.52
C GLN A 434 -35.53 -12.06 -5.78
N PRO A 435 -35.98 -13.15 -6.42
CA PRO A 435 -35.63 -14.50 -6.01
C PRO A 435 -34.11 -14.66 -6.01
N ARG A 436 -33.58 -15.35 -4.99
CA ARG A 436 -32.14 -15.59 -4.83
C ARG A 436 -31.83 -17.07 -4.85
N TYR A 437 -30.69 -17.43 -5.41
CA TYR A 437 -30.30 -18.82 -5.60
C TYR A 437 -28.85 -19.07 -5.21
N LEU A 438 -28.60 -20.26 -4.65
CA LEU A 438 -27.26 -20.81 -4.57
C LEU A 438 -26.85 -21.29 -5.96
N TYR A 439 -25.80 -20.71 -6.51
CA TYR A 439 -25.25 -21.16 -7.79
C TYR A 439 -24.38 -22.41 -7.59
N PRO A 440 -24.20 -23.24 -8.64
CA PRO A 440 -23.43 -24.48 -8.54
C PRO A 440 -22.06 -24.31 -7.85
N PRO A 441 -21.60 -25.32 -7.10
CA PRO A 441 -20.25 -25.33 -6.57
C PRO A 441 -19.18 -25.24 -7.66
N SER A 442 -18.05 -24.61 -7.35
CA SER A 442 -16.86 -24.64 -8.22
C SER A 442 -15.61 -25.06 -7.46
N THR A 443 -14.64 -25.61 -8.17
CA THR A 443 -13.34 -26.00 -7.62
C THR A 443 -12.60 -24.78 -7.07
N ALA A 444 -12.62 -23.64 -7.78
CA ALA A 444 -12.05 -22.38 -7.31
C ALA A 444 -12.65 -21.95 -5.97
N ALA A 445 -13.99 -21.82 -5.88
CA ALA A 445 -14.67 -21.45 -4.64
C ALA A 445 -14.34 -22.41 -3.47
N THR A 446 -14.26 -23.70 -3.77
CA THR A 446 -13.90 -24.73 -2.80
C THR A 446 -12.48 -24.55 -2.27
N LEU A 447 -11.51 -24.28 -3.14
CA LEU A 447 -10.11 -24.07 -2.77
C LEU A 447 -9.89 -22.72 -2.08
N ASN A 448 -10.59 -21.66 -2.48
CA ASN A 448 -10.58 -20.38 -1.79
C ASN A 448 -11.05 -20.52 -0.34
N VAL A 449 -12.12 -21.29 -0.08
CA VAL A 449 -12.55 -21.63 1.29
C VAL A 449 -11.52 -22.49 2.03
N ALA A 450 -10.85 -23.42 1.35
CA ALA A 450 -9.77 -24.18 1.95
C ALA A 450 -8.61 -23.27 2.40
N ALA A 451 -8.21 -22.31 1.56
CA ALA A 451 -7.15 -21.36 1.83
C ALA A 451 -7.49 -20.41 3.00
N VAL A 452 -8.62 -19.68 2.90
CA VAL A 452 -9.03 -18.72 3.94
C VAL A 452 -9.41 -19.43 5.25
N GLY A 453 -10.01 -20.63 5.18
CA GLY A 453 -10.32 -21.43 6.36
C GLY A 453 -9.06 -21.92 7.09
N ALA A 454 -8.00 -22.31 6.36
CA ALA A 454 -6.73 -22.64 6.97
C ALA A 454 -6.05 -21.43 7.63
N ARG A 455 -6.13 -20.25 7.00
CA ARG A 455 -5.66 -18.99 7.60
C ARG A 455 -6.46 -18.60 8.83
N CYS A 456 -7.79 -18.63 8.75
CA CYS A 456 -8.69 -18.44 9.88
C CYS A 456 -8.27 -19.33 11.07
N ALA A 457 -8.06 -20.63 10.83
CA ALA A 457 -7.71 -21.57 11.88
C ALA A 457 -6.47 -21.16 12.68
N ARG A 458 -5.40 -20.68 12.04
CA ARG A 458 -4.21 -20.23 12.76
C ARG A 458 -4.38 -18.87 13.43
N VAL A 459 -5.08 -17.94 12.78
CA VAL A 459 -5.24 -16.56 13.27
C VAL A 459 -6.14 -16.52 14.50
N TYR A 460 -7.28 -17.21 14.44
CA TYR A 460 -8.25 -17.25 15.53
C TYR A 460 -7.89 -18.20 16.67
N ALA A 461 -6.87 -19.05 16.54
CA ALA A 461 -6.48 -19.97 17.60
C ALA A 461 -6.17 -19.27 18.94
N ALA A 462 -5.74 -18.01 18.88
CA ALA A 462 -5.46 -17.17 20.05
C ALA A 462 -6.70 -16.48 20.64
N TRP A 463 -7.82 -16.43 19.90
CA TRP A 463 -8.99 -15.60 20.21
C TRP A 463 -10.27 -16.42 20.42
N ASP A 464 -10.53 -17.37 19.53
CA ASP A 464 -11.69 -18.26 19.57
C ASP A 464 -11.28 -19.64 19.04
N LYS A 465 -10.92 -20.53 19.98
CA LYS A 465 -10.44 -21.89 19.67
C LYS A 465 -11.52 -22.75 18.99
N ALA A 466 -12.80 -22.53 19.32
CA ALA A 466 -13.89 -23.31 18.76
C ALA A 466 -14.13 -22.91 17.30
N PHE A 467 -14.11 -21.61 17.02
CA PHE A 467 -14.18 -21.08 15.65
C PHE A 467 -12.96 -21.49 14.82
N ALA A 468 -11.74 -21.37 15.37
CA ALA A 468 -10.52 -21.83 14.72
C ALA A 468 -10.58 -23.32 14.33
N ALA A 469 -11.08 -24.17 15.23
CA ALA A 469 -11.25 -25.59 14.94
C ALA A 469 -12.32 -25.85 13.87
N ARG A 470 -13.40 -25.06 13.83
CA ARG A 470 -14.42 -25.13 12.77
C ARG A 470 -13.82 -24.73 11.42
N CYS A 471 -13.09 -23.62 11.36
CA CYS A 471 -12.39 -23.16 10.17
C CYS A 471 -11.47 -24.25 9.60
N LEU A 472 -10.64 -24.90 10.45
CA LEU A 472 -9.74 -25.96 9.98
C LEU A 472 -10.50 -27.18 9.44
N ARG A 473 -11.56 -27.63 10.13
CA ARG A 473 -12.36 -28.78 9.67
C ARG A 473 -13.00 -28.53 8.30
N VAL A 474 -13.58 -27.33 8.11
CA VAL A 474 -14.20 -26.95 6.82
C VAL A 474 -13.13 -26.86 5.74
N ALA A 475 -11.97 -26.30 6.05
CA ALA A 475 -10.85 -26.18 5.10
C ALA A 475 -10.32 -27.54 4.63
N GLU A 476 -10.07 -28.47 5.55
CA GLU A 476 -9.60 -29.82 5.19
C GLU A 476 -10.66 -30.62 4.42
N ARG A 477 -11.96 -30.41 4.74
CA ARG A 477 -13.06 -31.00 3.98
C ARG A 477 -13.16 -30.44 2.57
N ALA A 478 -13.00 -29.13 2.40
CA ALA A 478 -12.99 -28.46 1.11
C ALA A 478 -11.80 -28.92 0.26
N TRP A 479 -10.60 -28.98 0.83
CA TRP A 479 -9.42 -29.53 0.16
C TRP A 479 -9.65 -30.96 -0.36
N LYS A 480 -10.21 -31.84 0.49
CA LYS A 480 -10.53 -33.22 0.09
C LYS A 480 -11.56 -33.27 -1.04
N ALA A 481 -12.59 -32.43 -1.00
CA ALA A 481 -13.61 -32.38 -2.03
C ALA A 481 -13.06 -31.84 -3.36
N ALA A 482 -12.28 -30.75 -3.33
CA ALA A 482 -11.62 -30.22 -4.52
C ALA A 482 -10.69 -31.25 -5.19
N ALA A 483 -9.96 -32.04 -4.39
CA ALA A 483 -9.13 -33.13 -4.93
C ALA A 483 -9.95 -34.23 -5.62
N ALA A 484 -11.20 -34.46 -5.20
CA ALA A 484 -12.12 -35.40 -5.84
C ALA A 484 -12.84 -34.80 -7.07
N HIS A 485 -12.94 -33.46 -7.12
CA HIS A 485 -13.63 -32.70 -8.17
C HIS A 485 -12.73 -31.55 -8.68
N PRO A 486 -11.60 -31.85 -9.34
CA PRO A 486 -10.57 -30.86 -9.64
C PRO A 486 -10.89 -29.93 -10.82
N ALA A 487 -12.00 -30.17 -11.54
CA ALA A 487 -12.33 -29.49 -12.78
C ALA A 487 -13.82 -29.13 -12.88
N VAL A 488 -14.38 -28.59 -11.79
CA VAL A 488 -15.75 -28.03 -11.77
C VAL A 488 -15.63 -26.51 -11.84
N TYR A 489 -15.78 -25.96 -13.03
CA TYR A 489 -15.55 -24.54 -13.28
C TYR A 489 -16.84 -23.73 -13.17
N ALA A 490 -16.71 -22.49 -12.73
CA ALA A 490 -17.81 -21.54 -12.82
C ALA A 490 -17.97 -21.11 -14.30
N PRO A 491 -19.20 -21.07 -14.84
CA PRO A 491 -19.43 -20.64 -16.21
C PRO A 491 -19.15 -19.15 -16.39
N ASP A 492 -18.82 -18.74 -17.61
CA ASP A 492 -18.72 -17.34 -17.99
C ASP A 492 -20.09 -16.65 -17.98
N GLY A 493 -20.06 -15.33 -17.81
CA GLY A 493 -21.27 -14.50 -17.75
C GLY A 493 -22.13 -14.72 -16.50
N GLY A 494 -23.10 -13.83 -16.30
CA GLY A 494 -23.99 -13.88 -15.14
C GLY A 494 -25.16 -12.93 -15.26
N VAL A 495 -26.37 -13.51 -15.29
CA VAL A 495 -27.61 -12.75 -15.16
C VAL A 495 -27.86 -12.57 -13.67
N GLY A 496 -27.92 -11.32 -13.20
CA GLY A 496 -28.17 -10.98 -11.80
C GLY A 496 -26.97 -11.03 -10.86
N GLY A 497 -25.77 -11.24 -11.38
CA GLY A 497 -24.55 -11.20 -10.57
C GLY A 497 -23.28 -11.42 -11.38
N GLY A 498 -22.14 -10.98 -10.83
CA GLY A 498 -20.82 -11.17 -11.43
C GLY A 498 -20.50 -12.65 -11.70
N ALA A 499 -19.82 -12.93 -12.81
CA ALA A 499 -19.46 -14.29 -13.21
C ALA A 499 -18.47 -14.90 -12.22
N TYR A 500 -17.35 -14.20 -11.98
CA TYR A 500 -16.15 -14.69 -11.30
C TYR A 500 -15.68 -16.05 -11.85
N ASP A 501 -15.77 -16.18 -13.17
CA ASP A 501 -15.42 -17.40 -13.88
C ASP A 501 -13.92 -17.65 -13.85
N ASP A 502 -13.55 -18.91 -13.77
CA ASP A 502 -12.18 -19.36 -13.89
C ASP A 502 -12.14 -20.84 -14.28
N THR A 503 -11.33 -21.12 -15.30
CA THR A 503 -11.09 -22.48 -15.82
C THR A 503 -9.69 -23.01 -15.47
N LYS A 504 -8.88 -22.20 -14.77
CA LYS A 504 -7.47 -22.48 -14.45
C LYS A 504 -7.31 -22.49 -12.93
N VAL A 505 -7.66 -23.60 -12.28
CA VAL A 505 -7.70 -23.69 -10.80
C VAL A 505 -6.39 -24.18 -10.14
N SER A 506 -5.31 -24.26 -10.91
CA SER A 506 -4.03 -24.86 -10.47
C SER A 506 -3.31 -24.03 -9.40
N ASP A 507 -3.51 -22.72 -9.47
CA ASP A 507 -3.04 -21.70 -8.55
C ASP A 507 -3.83 -21.74 -7.25
N GLU A 508 -5.15 -21.91 -7.31
CA GLU A 508 -6.00 -22.06 -6.12
C GLU A 508 -5.60 -23.32 -5.34
N PHE A 509 -5.25 -24.40 -6.06
CA PHE A 509 -4.71 -25.61 -5.43
C PHE A 509 -3.41 -25.30 -4.69
N SER A 510 -2.50 -24.56 -5.31
CA SER A 510 -1.21 -24.20 -4.72
C SER A 510 -1.37 -23.23 -3.53
N TRP A 511 -2.25 -22.24 -3.64
CA TRP A 511 -2.57 -21.30 -2.57
C TRP A 511 -3.20 -22.01 -1.36
N ALA A 512 -4.24 -22.83 -1.58
CA ALA A 512 -4.86 -23.62 -0.53
C ALA A 512 -3.86 -24.57 0.14
N ALA A 513 -3.00 -25.22 -0.65
CA ALA A 513 -1.94 -26.08 -0.14
C ALA A 513 -0.93 -25.31 0.73
N ALA A 514 -0.52 -24.11 0.32
CA ALA A 514 0.38 -23.27 1.09
C ALA A 514 -0.25 -22.87 2.44
N GLU A 515 -1.50 -22.41 2.43
CA GLU A 515 -2.21 -22.02 3.65
C GLU A 515 -2.43 -23.20 4.61
N LEU A 516 -2.83 -24.36 4.08
CA LEU A 516 -2.98 -25.60 4.87
C LEU A 516 -1.63 -26.09 5.42
N PHE A 517 -0.54 -25.96 4.66
CA PHE A 517 0.81 -26.26 5.14
C PHE A 517 1.22 -25.30 6.27
N VAL A 518 0.97 -24.00 6.11
CA VAL A 518 1.29 -22.99 7.14
C VAL A 518 0.46 -23.21 8.40
N ALA A 519 -0.80 -23.60 8.28
CA ALA A 519 -1.67 -23.89 9.42
C ALA A 519 -1.28 -25.19 10.15
N THR A 520 -1.00 -26.27 9.40
CA THR A 520 -0.90 -27.63 9.98
C THR A 520 0.51 -28.20 10.06
N GLY A 521 1.44 -27.73 9.24
CA GLY A 521 2.78 -28.31 9.06
C GLY A 521 2.82 -29.65 8.32
N LYS A 522 1.69 -30.17 7.81
CA LYS A 522 1.64 -31.47 7.14
C LYS A 522 2.40 -31.43 5.80
N ALA A 523 3.36 -32.35 5.63
CA ALA A 523 4.20 -32.42 4.43
C ALA A 523 3.43 -32.74 3.14
N SER A 524 2.25 -33.35 3.23
CA SER A 524 1.38 -33.61 2.07
C SER A 524 0.97 -32.32 1.38
N TYR A 525 0.56 -31.30 2.14
CA TYR A 525 0.19 -30.01 1.58
C TYR A 525 1.40 -29.30 0.96
N ARG A 526 2.57 -29.34 1.63
CA ARG A 526 3.81 -28.76 1.06
C ARG A 526 4.14 -29.32 -0.32
N ARG A 527 3.92 -30.62 -0.56
CA ARG A 527 4.18 -31.25 -1.87
C ARG A 527 3.20 -30.83 -2.97
N SER A 528 2.04 -30.28 -2.59
CA SER A 528 1.02 -29.79 -3.52
C SER A 528 1.19 -28.30 -3.88
N ILE A 529 2.19 -27.61 -3.32
CA ILE A 529 2.53 -26.24 -3.70
C ILE A 529 3.35 -26.27 -4.99
N THR A 530 2.79 -25.75 -6.08
CA THR A 530 3.37 -25.84 -7.43
C THR A 530 3.60 -24.47 -8.07
N THR A 531 2.96 -23.42 -7.56
CA THR A 531 3.10 -22.05 -8.05
C THR A 531 4.12 -21.27 -7.25
N VAL A 532 4.58 -20.16 -7.84
CA VAL A 532 5.47 -19.19 -7.23
C VAL A 532 5.06 -17.80 -7.69
N LEU A 533 5.37 -16.76 -6.91
CA LEU A 533 5.08 -15.38 -7.27
C LEU A 533 5.90 -14.96 -8.50
N LYS A 534 5.23 -14.36 -9.48
CA LYS A 534 5.84 -13.74 -10.67
C LYS A 534 5.29 -12.34 -10.86
N ALA A 535 6.11 -11.44 -11.40
CA ALA A 535 5.73 -10.04 -11.60
C ALA A 535 4.67 -9.84 -12.71
N ALA A 536 4.67 -10.71 -13.73
CA ALA A 536 3.66 -10.64 -14.80
C ALA A 536 2.26 -11.06 -14.31
N ASP A 537 2.22 -11.95 -13.32
CA ASP A 537 0.99 -12.56 -12.82
C ASP A 537 0.44 -11.75 -11.62
N GLY A 538 1.32 -11.33 -10.71
CA GLY A 538 0.93 -10.65 -9.47
C GLY A 538 0.03 -11.52 -8.60
N PHE A 539 -1.11 -10.98 -8.19
CA PHE A 539 -2.28 -11.75 -7.76
C PHE A 539 -3.58 -10.94 -7.92
N SER A 540 -4.68 -11.64 -8.12
CA SER A 540 -6.05 -11.11 -8.20
C SER A 540 -7.05 -12.16 -7.67
N TRP A 541 -8.34 -11.92 -7.85
CA TRP A 541 -9.37 -12.94 -7.55
C TRP A 541 -9.32 -14.15 -8.51
N GLN A 542 -8.75 -13.98 -9.71
CA GLN A 542 -8.65 -15.01 -10.77
C GLN A 542 -7.23 -15.58 -10.92
N GLU A 543 -6.23 -14.91 -10.35
CA GLU A 543 -4.84 -15.36 -10.33
C GLU A 543 -4.35 -15.40 -8.89
N THR A 544 -4.42 -16.57 -8.27
CA THR A 544 -4.11 -16.73 -6.84
C THR A 544 -2.72 -17.32 -6.60
N GLY A 545 -1.96 -17.59 -7.66
CA GLY A 545 -0.72 -18.38 -7.58
C GLY A 545 0.36 -17.71 -6.75
N GLY A 546 0.41 -16.37 -6.80
CA GLY A 546 1.31 -15.56 -5.98
C GLY A 546 1.02 -15.61 -4.48
N LEU A 547 -0.23 -15.87 -4.08
CA LEU A 547 -0.64 -15.94 -2.67
C LEU A 547 0.02 -17.11 -1.93
N ALA A 548 0.44 -18.17 -2.65
CA ALA A 548 1.19 -19.28 -2.06
C ALA A 548 2.52 -18.82 -1.44
N ASP A 549 3.30 -18.01 -2.15
CA ASP A 549 4.56 -17.46 -1.63
C ASP A 549 4.29 -16.45 -0.49
N LEU A 550 3.24 -15.64 -0.59
CA LEU A 550 2.89 -14.67 0.46
C LEU A 550 2.45 -15.37 1.76
N ALA A 551 1.70 -16.47 1.65
CA ALA A 551 1.35 -17.32 2.80
C ALA A 551 2.61 -17.89 3.47
N LEU A 552 3.53 -18.45 2.68
CA LEU A 552 4.79 -18.99 3.18
C LEU A 552 5.68 -17.92 3.84
N ALA A 553 5.65 -16.68 3.34
CA ALA A 553 6.41 -15.56 3.88
C ALA A 553 6.01 -15.17 5.30
N ARG A 554 4.79 -15.53 5.74
CA ARG A 554 4.32 -15.33 7.13
C ARG A 554 4.80 -16.41 8.09
N ALA A 555 5.22 -17.57 7.58
CA ALA A 555 5.72 -18.67 8.40
C ALA A 555 7.04 -19.28 7.86
N PRO A 556 8.08 -18.46 7.61
CA PRO A 556 9.31 -18.92 6.98
C PRO A 556 10.01 -20.01 7.81
N TRP A 557 9.85 -20.02 9.14
CA TRP A 557 10.41 -21.05 10.03
C TRP A 557 9.91 -22.47 9.74
N ARG A 558 8.80 -22.63 8.99
CA ARG A 558 8.32 -23.95 8.54
C ARG A 558 9.08 -24.48 7.32
N LEU A 559 9.87 -23.65 6.66
CA LEU A 559 10.70 -24.01 5.52
C LEU A 559 12.15 -24.24 5.94
N PRO A 560 12.89 -25.13 5.26
CA PRO A 560 14.34 -25.20 5.37
C PRO A 560 14.98 -23.84 5.06
N LEU A 561 16.12 -23.52 5.68
CA LEU A 561 16.79 -22.22 5.54
C LEU A 561 17.07 -21.83 4.07
N LEU A 562 17.42 -22.80 3.22
CA LEU A 562 17.63 -22.56 1.78
C LEU A 562 16.34 -22.11 1.08
N ASP A 563 15.20 -22.71 1.43
CA ASP A 563 13.91 -22.37 0.83
C ASP A 563 13.40 -21.02 1.36
N GLN A 564 13.68 -20.68 2.62
CA GLN A 564 13.43 -19.34 3.17
C GLN A 564 14.20 -18.27 2.38
N TRP A 565 15.49 -18.51 2.13
CA TRP A 565 16.32 -17.61 1.34
C TRP A 565 15.79 -17.47 -0.08
N LYS A 566 15.46 -18.57 -0.77
CA LYS A 566 14.88 -18.56 -2.13
C LYS A 566 13.56 -17.79 -2.18
N LEU A 567 12.67 -18.00 -1.21
CA LEU A 567 11.40 -17.29 -1.10
C LEU A 567 11.63 -15.78 -0.98
N ARG A 568 12.51 -15.35 -0.06
CA ARG A 568 12.87 -13.95 0.13
C ARG A 568 13.45 -13.33 -1.15
N GLN A 569 14.37 -14.03 -1.81
CA GLN A 569 14.97 -13.55 -3.07
C GLN A 569 13.92 -13.41 -4.17
N ARG A 570 13.00 -14.36 -4.30
CA ARG A 570 11.95 -14.32 -5.32
C ARG A 570 10.97 -13.16 -5.11
N ILE A 571 10.49 -12.96 -3.88
CA ILE A 571 9.62 -11.82 -3.56
C ILE A 571 10.35 -10.49 -3.80
N ALA A 572 11.62 -10.38 -3.40
CA ALA A 572 12.43 -9.20 -3.66
C ALA A 572 12.65 -8.93 -5.17
N ALA A 573 12.86 -9.99 -5.98
CA ALA A 573 13.01 -9.86 -7.42
C ALA A 573 11.73 -9.40 -8.12
N VAL A 574 10.56 -9.89 -7.69
CA VAL A 574 9.26 -9.39 -8.18
C VAL A 574 9.06 -7.92 -7.77
N ALA A 575 9.38 -7.58 -6.53
CA ALA A 575 9.34 -6.20 -6.05
C ALA A 575 10.28 -5.27 -6.84
N ASP A 576 11.46 -5.75 -7.26
CA ASP A 576 12.38 -4.99 -8.12
C ASP A 576 11.77 -4.68 -9.49
N VAL A 577 11.01 -5.61 -10.08
CA VAL A 577 10.27 -5.35 -11.32
C VAL A 577 9.21 -4.28 -11.12
N TYR A 578 8.46 -4.31 -10.00
CA TYR A 578 7.47 -3.27 -9.70
C TYR A 578 8.08 -1.91 -9.40
N VAL A 579 9.23 -1.86 -8.71
CA VAL A 579 10.00 -0.61 -8.55
C VAL A 579 10.42 -0.08 -9.92
N ALA A 580 10.92 -0.94 -10.81
CA ALA A 580 11.31 -0.52 -12.16
C ALA A 580 10.11 -0.03 -12.99
N ALA A 581 8.96 -0.70 -12.89
CA ALA A 581 7.71 -0.29 -13.53
C ALA A 581 7.25 1.09 -13.05
N LEU A 582 7.23 1.30 -11.73
CA LEU A 582 6.87 2.57 -11.09
C LEU A 582 7.81 3.71 -11.49
N ARG A 583 9.12 3.45 -11.51
CA ARG A 583 10.14 4.46 -11.88
C ARG A 583 10.19 4.74 -13.37
N GLY A 584 9.76 3.78 -14.19
CA GLY A 584 9.73 3.86 -15.64
C GLY A 584 8.47 4.51 -16.20
N GLN A 585 7.56 5.01 -15.36
CA GLN A 585 6.32 5.69 -15.75
C GLN A 585 6.31 7.13 -15.22
N GLY A 586 5.67 8.03 -15.94
CA GLY A 586 5.52 9.44 -15.56
C GLY A 586 4.66 9.61 -14.30
N TYR A 587 3.75 8.67 -14.07
CA TYR A 587 2.95 8.52 -12.86
C TYR A 587 3.44 7.28 -12.10
N ALA A 588 3.57 7.38 -10.77
CA ALA A 588 4.20 6.35 -9.95
C ALA A 588 3.32 5.10 -9.75
N ASN A 589 3.09 4.35 -10.82
CA ASN A 589 2.26 3.16 -10.84
C ASN A 589 3.11 1.88 -10.94
N PRO A 590 3.10 0.97 -9.94
CA PRO A 590 3.79 -0.32 -10.03
C PRO A 590 3.12 -1.30 -11.01
N TYR A 591 1.85 -1.08 -11.35
CA TYR A 591 1.14 -1.88 -12.35
C TYR A 591 1.46 -1.37 -13.75
N LYS A 592 2.13 -2.22 -14.55
CA LYS A 592 2.50 -1.93 -15.94
C LYS A 592 2.26 -3.18 -16.80
N PRO A 593 1.03 -3.37 -17.31
CA PRO A 593 0.71 -4.51 -18.15
C PRO A 593 1.49 -4.44 -19.48
N ALA A 594 1.88 -5.60 -20.00
CA ALA A 594 2.79 -5.69 -21.16
C ALA A 594 2.20 -5.15 -22.47
N ASP A 595 0.88 -5.24 -22.62
CA ASP A 595 0.13 -4.69 -23.76
C ASP A 595 -0.22 -3.20 -23.59
N GLY A 596 0.13 -2.61 -22.44
CA GLY A 596 -0.18 -1.22 -22.09
C GLY A 596 -1.66 -0.95 -21.84
N LYS A 597 -2.52 -1.98 -21.71
CA LYS A 597 -3.96 -1.83 -21.49
C LYS A 597 -4.31 -2.04 -20.02
N TYR A 598 -5.08 -1.12 -19.45
CA TYR A 598 -5.56 -1.26 -18.08
C TYR A 598 -6.88 -2.04 -18.08
N VAL A 599 -7.05 -2.93 -17.12
CA VAL A 599 -8.20 -3.82 -17.00
C VAL A 599 -9.21 -3.31 -15.98
N TRP A 600 -10.42 -3.89 -15.96
CA TRP A 600 -11.38 -3.66 -14.89
C TRP A 600 -10.75 -3.97 -13.52
N GLY A 601 -10.79 -3.00 -12.61
CA GLY A 601 -10.17 -3.14 -11.28
C GLY A 601 -8.67 -2.87 -11.31
N SER A 602 -8.16 -2.11 -12.28
CA SER A 602 -6.73 -1.75 -12.37
C SER A 602 -6.18 -1.09 -11.10
N ASN A 603 -6.99 -0.33 -10.35
CA ASN A 603 -6.58 0.21 -9.05
C ASN A 603 -6.32 -0.89 -8.00
N SER A 604 -7.05 -2.00 -8.06
CA SER A 604 -6.76 -3.17 -7.22
C SER A 604 -5.44 -3.82 -7.61
N ALA A 605 -5.11 -3.87 -8.90
CA ALA A 605 -3.79 -4.35 -9.34
C ALA A 605 -2.67 -3.45 -8.80
N VAL A 606 -2.87 -2.12 -8.78
CA VAL A 606 -1.94 -1.18 -8.12
C VAL A 606 -1.78 -1.50 -6.64
N ALA A 607 -2.88 -1.63 -5.91
CA ALA A 607 -2.87 -1.88 -4.46
C ALA A 607 -2.27 -3.25 -4.11
N ASN A 608 -2.57 -4.30 -4.89
CA ASN A 608 -1.99 -5.64 -4.71
C ASN A 608 -0.48 -5.66 -5.00
N SER A 609 -0.02 -4.96 -6.04
CA SER A 609 1.42 -4.79 -6.28
C SER A 609 2.10 -3.98 -5.17
N ALA A 610 1.44 -2.96 -4.62
CA ALA A 610 1.92 -2.20 -3.47
C ALA A 610 2.03 -3.08 -2.20
N MET A 611 1.07 -3.99 -1.99
CA MET A 611 1.14 -4.99 -0.92
C MET A 611 2.36 -5.92 -1.08
N ILE A 612 2.69 -6.36 -2.30
CA ILE A 612 3.91 -7.15 -2.55
C ILE A 612 5.19 -6.34 -2.27
N LEU A 613 5.23 -5.08 -2.69
CA LEU A 613 6.34 -4.16 -2.38
C LEU A 613 6.53 -4.01 -0.86
N ALA A 614 5.44 -3.80 -0.14
CA ALA A 614 5.46 -3.72 1.32
C ALA A 614 5.93 -5.02 1.99
N ILE A 615 5.49 -6.19 1.53
CA ILE A 615 5.98 -7.48 2.05
C ILE A 615 7.47 -7.66 1.74
N ALA A 616 7.93 -7.25 0.55
CA ALA A 616 9.35 -7.25 0.22
C ALA A 616 10.14 -6.31 1.14
N HIS A 617 9.59 -5.15 1.51
CA HIS A 617 10.16 -4.29 2.53
C HIS A 617 10.28 -5.01 3.89
N ASP A 618 9.21 -5.62 4.39
CA ASP A 618 9.23 -6.34 5.68
C ASP A 618 10.28 -7.46 5.68
N LEU A 619 10.38 -8.19 4.57
CA LEU A 619 11.32 -9.30 4.44
C LEU A 619 12.76 -8.82 4.31
N THR A 620 13.02 -7.70 3.64
CA THR A 620 14.37 -7.27 3.25
C THR A 620 14.93 -6.11 4.04
N TRP A 621 14.05 -5.33 4.68
CA TRP A 621 14.30 -4.02 5.28
C TRP A 621 14.79 -2.96 4.28
N SER A 622 14.57 -3.18 2.98
CA SER A 622 15.02 -2.25 1.95
C SER A 622 14.07 -1.07 1.81
N GLY A 623 14.56 0.15 2.04
CA GLY A 623 13.77 1.38 1.94
C GLY A 623 13.18 1.64 0.56
N LYS A 624 13.81 1.14 -0.52
CA LYS A 624 13.29 1.33 -1.89
C LYS A 624 11.91 0.71 -2.10
N TYR A 625 11.63 -0.43 -1.46
CA TYR A 625 10.34 -1.10 -1.57
C TYR A 625 9.27 -0.40 -0.74
N ARG A 626 9.64 0.08 0.47
CA ARG A 626 8.78 0.95 1.28
C ARG A 626 8.37 2.20 0.52
N ASP A 627 9.35 2.91 -0.03
CA ASP A 627 9.10 4.15 -0.77
C ASP A 627 8.21 3.89 -1.99
N ALA A 628 8.44 2.81 -2.73
CA ALA A 628 7.58 2.43 -3.86
C ALA A 628 6.15 2.05 -3.43
N ALA A 629 5.99 1.35 -2.31
CA ALA A 629 4.67 1.03 -1.74
C ALA A 629 3.91 2.31 -1.35
N LEU A 630 4.60 3.27 -0.72
CA LEU A 630 4.01 4.58 -0.37
C LEU A 630 3.69 5.42 -1.62
N GLU A 631 4.55 5.45 -2.63
CA GLU A 631 4.28 6.19 -3.88
C GLU A 631 3.14 5.58 -4.70
N SER A 632 2.82 4.30 -4.48
CA SER A 632 1.64 3.69 -5.11
C SER A 632 0.33 4.29 -4.56
N LEU A 633 0.31 4.77 -3.31
CA LEU A 633 -0.81 5.55 -2.77
C LEU A 633 -0.90 6.93 -3.42
N ASP A 634 0.22 7.55 -3.80
CA ASP A 634 0.18 8.83 -4.53
C ASP A 634 -0.64 8.69 -5.81
N TYR A 635 -0.44 7.60 -6.56
CA TYR A 635 -1.23 7.32 -7.77
C TYR A 635 -2.71 7.16 -7.45
N LEU A 636 -3.07 6.41 -6.40
CA LEU A 636 -4.46 6.19 -6.02
C LEU A 636 -5.16 7.46 -5.51
N LEU A 637 -4.39 8.42 -4.98
CA LEU A 637 -4.87 9.64 -4.33
C LEU A 637 -4.58 10.91 -5.15
N GLY A 638 -4.51 10.83 -6.48
CA GLY A 638 -4.50 12.01 -7.35
C GLY A 638 -3.24 12.23 -8.19
N ARG A 639 -2.12 11.56 -7.91
CA ARG A 639 -0.92 11.62 -8.77
C ARG A 639 -1.04 10.65 -9.94
N ASN A 640 -2.06 10.88 -10.76
CA ASN A 640 -2.36 10.10 -11.96
C ASN A 640 -2.75 11.05 -13.12
N ALA A 641 -2.96 10.47 -14.30
CA ALA A 641 -3.16 11.20 -15.55
C ALA A 641 -4.38 12.15 -15.51
N ILE A 642 -5.35 11.87 -14.65
CA ILE A 642 -6.64 12.56 -14.59
C ILE A 642 -6.86 13.35 -13.29
N ASN A 643 -5.83 13.43 -12.42
CA ASN A 643 -5.88 14.14 -11.13
C ASN A 643 -7.06 13.71 -10.24
N GLN A 644 -7.39 12.42 -10.29
CA GLN A 644 -8.50 11.86 -9.55
C GLN A 644 -7.96 11.20 -8.29
N SER A 645 -8.48 11.55 -7.13
CA SER A 645 -8.40 10.59 -6.03
C SER A 645 -9.49 9.54 -6.24
N TYR A 646 -9.08 8.29 -6.44
CA TYR A 646 -10.00 7.17 -6.65
C TYR A 646 -10.66 6.69 -5.35
N VAL A 647 -10.34 7.36 -4.23
CA VAL A 647 -10.85 7.04 -2.89
C VAL A 647 -11.81 8.14 -2.46
N THR A 648 -13.03 7.75 -2.12
CA THR A 648 -14.09 8.68 -1.70
C THR A 648 -13.73 9.37 -0.38
N GLY A 649 -14.03 10.67 -0.28
CA GLY A 649 -13.78 11.46 0.92
C GLY A 649 -12.30 11.82 1.20
N TYR A 650 -11.36 11.42 0.35
CA TYR A 650 -9.93 11.70 0.53
C TYR A 650 -9.35 12.37 -0.72
N GLY A 651 -8.86 13.60 -0.58
CA GLY A 651 -8.35 14.44 -1.67
C GLY A 651 -9.40 15.39 -2.25
N GLU A 652 -8.95 16.50 -2.82
CA GLU A 652 -9.81 17.60 -3.30
C GLU A 652 -10.65 17.21 -4.50
N ARG A 653 -10.19 16.20 -5.26
CA ARG A 653 -10.90 15.59 -6.38
C ARG A 653 -11.15 14.12 -6.10
N ALA A 654 -11.64 13.81 -4.89
CA ALA A 654 -12.12 12.48 -4.52
C ALA A 654 -13.32 12.06 -5.37
N SER A 655 -13.41 10.78 -5.69
CA SER A 655 -14.57 10.19 -6.37
C SER A 655 -15.84 10.41 -5.55
N GLN A 656 -16.95 10.68 -6.24
CA GLN A 656 -18.25 11.06 -5.67
C GLN A 656 -19.39 10.16 -6.13
N ASN A 657 -19.25 9.47 -7.27
CA ASN A 657 -20.36 8.80 -7.95
C ASN A 657 -20.02 7.34 -8.31
N GLN A 658 -19.43 6.60 -7.37
CA GLN A 658 -19.11 5.19 -7.59
C GLN A 658 -20.38 4.37 -7.85
N HIS A 659 -20.30 3.37 -8.74
CA HIS A 659 -21.41 2.49 -9.07
C HIS A 659 -21.80 1.66 -7.84
N HIS A 660 -22.93 2.01 -7.22
CA HIS A 660 -23.45 1.33 -6.04
C HIS A 660 -24.96 1.57 -5.90
N ARG A 661 -25.74 0.50 -5.63
CA ARG A 661 -27.21 0.57 -5.57
C ARG A 661 -27.76 1.50 -4.49
N PHE A 662 -27.16 1.49 -3.30
CA PHE A 662 -27.57 2.34 -2.18
C PHE A 662 -26.90 3.72 -2.16
N TRP A 663 -25.57 3.82 -2.38
CA TRP A 663 -24.84 5.08 -2.41
C TRP A 663 -25.04 5.86 -3.72
N ALA A 664 -26.27 6.27 -3.96
CA ALA A 664 -26.76 6.72 -5.25
C ALA A 664 -27.26 8.18 -5.24
N LYS A 665 -26.59 9.06 -4.49
CA LYS A 665 -26.94 10.48 -4.38
C LYS A 665 -27.11 11.22 -5.72
N SER A 666 -26.33 10.83 -6.72
CA SER A 666 -26.41 11.39 -8.08
C SER A 666 -27.74 11.08 -8.79
N LEU A 667 -28.41 9.99 -8.40
CA LEU A 667 -29.73 9.60 -8.92
C LEU A 667 -30.87 10.06 -8.01
N ASP A 668 -30.67 9.99 -6.70
CA ASP A 668 -31.62 10.43 -5.69
C ASP A 668 -30.90 11.24 -4.59
N PRO A 669 -31.09 12.57 -4.52
CA PRO A 669 -30.46 13.42 -3.52
C PRO A 669 -30.76 13.06 -2.05
N ALA A 670 -31.79 12.24 -1.80
CA ALA A 670 -32.11 11.74 -0.45
C ALA A 670 -31.21 10.58 -0.01
N LEU A 671 -30.44 9.98 -0.92
CA LEU A 671 -29.52 8.89 -0.66
C LEU A 671 -28.07 9.40 -0.45
N PRO A 672 -27.24 8.64 0.29
CA PRO A 672 -25.85 9.02 0.53
C PRO A 672 -24.99 8.96 -0.74
N SER A 673 -23.92 9.76 -0.74
CA SER A 673 -22.74 9.52 -1.59
C SER A 673 -21.99 8.28 -1.10
N PRO A 674 -21.12 7.65 -1.92
CA PRO A 674 -20.28 6.53 -1.48
C PRO A 674 -19.58 6.79 -0.15
N TYR A 675 -19.54 5.76 0.70
CA TYR A 675 -18.99 5.89 2.05
C TYR A 675 -17.49 6.25 1.97
N PRO A 676 -16.99 7.22 2.76
CA PRO A 676 -15.57 7.60 2.72
C PRO A 676 -14.62 6.41 2.88
N GLY A 677 -13.55 6.38 2.09
CA GLY A 677 -12.58 5.28 2.09
C GLY A 677 -12.95 4.11 1.19
N SER A 678 -13.96 4.24 0.31
CA SER A 678 -14.25 3.25 -0.75
C SER A 678 -13.39 3.49 -1.99
N LEU A 679 -12.81 2.42 -2.55
CA LEU A 679 -11.91 2.47 -3.71
C LEU A 679 -12.66 2.17 -5.01
N ALA A 680 -12.56 3.08 -5.96
CA ALA A 680 -13.06 2.86 -7.32
C ALA A 680 -12.20 1.83 -8.07
N GLY A 681 -12.81 1.03 -8.94
CA GLY A 681 -12.11 0.05 -9.79
C GLY A 681 -10.96 0.63 -10.63
N GLY A 682 -11.10 1.87 -11.10
CA GLY A 682 -10.06 2.62 -11.80
C GLY A 682 -10.13 2.50 -13.33
N PRO A 683 -9.13 3.05 -14.05
CA PRO A 683 -9.18 3.08 -15.50
C PRO A 683 -9.27 1.70 -16.13
N ASN A 684 -10.12 1.56 -17.14
CA ASN A 684 -10.34 0.32 -17.88
C ASN A 684 -10.37 0.61 -19.38
N SER A 685 -9.36 0.13 -20.09
CA SER A 685 -9.21 0.31 -21.54
C SER A 685 -10.22 -0.48 -22.37
N GLY A 686 -10.92 -1.45 -21.77
CA GLY A 686 -11.92 -2.28 -22.44
C GLY A 686 -13.26 -1.58 -22.69
N LEU A 687 -13.54 -0.46 -22.02
CA LEU A 687 -14.81 0.27 -22.11
C LEU A 687 -16.02 -0.68 -22.02
N GLN A 688 -16.09 -1.44 -20.92
CA GLN A 688 -16.99 -2.60 -20.81
C GLN A 688 -18.38 -2.23 -20.28
N ASP A 689 -18.70 -0.94 -20.24
CA ASP A 689 -20.01 -0.42 -19.86
C ASP A 689 -20.48 0.70 -20.81
N PRO A 690 -21.80 0.92 -20.96
CA PRO A 690 -22.33 1.91 -21.90
C PRO A 690 -21.85 3.34 -21.63
N VAL A 691 -21.70 3.72 -20.36
CA VAL A 691 -21.23 5.06 -19.99
C VAL A 691 -19.77 5.25 -20.41
N ALA A 692 -18.92 4.26 -20.21
CA ALA A 692 -17.53 4.25 -20.65
C ALA A 692 -17.45 4.23 -22.19
N GLN A 693 -18.23 3.39 -22.87
CA GLN A 693 -18.29 3.33 -24.33
C GLN A 693 -18.72 4.65 -24.94
N ARG A 694 -19.62 5.38 -24.29
CA ARG A 694 -20.07 6.70 -24.73
C ARG A 694 -19.05 7.78 -24.42
N ASN A 695 -18.46 7.76 -23.24
CA ASN A 695 -17.72 8.93 -22.73
C ASN A 695 -16.20 8.80 -22.79
N LEU A 696 -15.63 7.64 -23.13
CA LEU A 696 -14.19 7.37 -23.07
C LEU A 696 -13.62 6.84 -24.39
N GLN A 697 -14.31 6.98 -25.52
CA GLN A 697 -13.76 6.54 -26.80
C GLN A 697 -12.44 7.25 -27.10
N GLY A 698 -11.43 6.48 -27.53
CA GLY A 698 -10.11 7.02 -27.88
C GLY A 698 -9.24 7.43 -26.68
N CYS A 699 -9.67 7.19 -25.43
CA CYS A 699 -8.85 7.46 -24.25
C CYS A 699 -7.51 6.70 -24.29
N ALA A 700 -6.46 7.34 -23.75
CA ALA A 700 -5.24 6.63 -23.37
C ALA A 700 -5.52 5.78 -22.12
N ALA A 701 -4.82 4.66 -21.95
CA ALA A 701 -5.14 3.65 -20.92
C ALA A 701 -5.31 4.24 -19.50
N ALA A 702 -4.42 5.14 -19.08
CA ALA A 702 -4.47 5.78 -17.76
C ALA A 702 -5.54 6.88 -17.62
N THR A 703 -6.21 7.24 -18.72
CA THR A 703 -7.30 8.24 -18.78
C THR A 703 -8.67 7.62 -19.01
N CYS A 704 -8.75 6.29 -19.19
CA CYS A 704 -9.99 5.54 -19.43
C CYS A 704 -10.81 5.33 -18.14
N TYR A 705 -11.15 6.41 -17.44
CA TYR A 705 -11.94 6.39 -16.21
C TYR A 705 -12.94 7.55 -16.19
N THR A 706 -14.12 7.33 -15.60
CA THR A 706 -15.11 8.37 -15.40
C THR A 706 -15.82 8.22 -14.05
N ASP A 707 -15.90 9.30 -13.28
CA ASP A 707 -16.58 9.28 -11.98
C ASP A 707 -18.11 9.43 -12.14
N HIS A 708 -18.74 8.38 -12.67
CA HIS A 708 -20.16 8.35 -13.01
C HIS A 708 -20.79 7.05 -12.52
N ILE A 709 -21.99 7.15 -11.91
CA ILE A 709 -22.65 6.01 -11.27
C ILE A 709 -23.03 4.90 -12.26
N GLY A 710 -23.31 5.24 -13.51
CA GLY A 710 -23.56 4.25 -14.57
C GLY A 710 -22.28 3.55 -15.10
N SER A 711 -21.08 3.99 -14.74
CA SER A 711 -19.82 3.39 -15.23
C SER A 711 -19.31 2.29 -14.31
N TYR A 712 -20.00 1.14 -14.31
CA TYR A 712 -19.60 0.00 -13.50
C TYR A 712 -18.20 -0.55 -13.86
N SER A 713 -17.77 -0.45 -15.13
CA SER A 713 -16.49 -1.03 -15.56
C SER A 713 -15.25 -0.21 -15.19
N THR A 714 -15.44 1.04 -14.76
CA THR A 714 -14.35 1.94 -14.33
C THR A 714 -14.53 2.47 -12.90
N ASN A 715 -15.76 2.55 -12.38
CA ASN A 715 -16.07 3.30 -11.17
C ASN A 715 -16.94 2.54 -10.16
N GLU A 716 -17.05 1.21 -10.26
CA GLU A 716 -17.68 0.41 -9.20
C GLU A 716 -16.81 0.39 -7.92
N VAL A 717 -17.34 -0.22 -6.85
CA VAL A 717 -16.61 -0.61 -5.63
C VAL A 717 -16.57 -2.12 -5.50
N ALA A 718 -15.61 -2.68 -4.75
CA ALA A 718 -15.63 -4.10 -4.43
C ALA A 718 -14.87 -4.44 -3.14
N VAL A 719 -15.27 -5.52 -2.46
CA VAL A 719 -14.64 -5.98 -1.21
C VAL A 719 -13.16 -6.29 -1.38
N ASN A 720 -12.75 -6.89 -2.51
CA ASN A 720 -11.34 -7.21 -2.81
C ASN A 720 -10.50 -5.95 -3.11
N TRP A 721 -11.11 -4.90 -3.66
CA TRP A 721 -10.43 -3.63 -3.91
C TRP A 721 -10.23 -2.87 -2.59
N ASN A 722 -11.28 -2.82 -1.77
CA ASN A 722 -11.23 -2.18 -0.47
C ASN A 722 -10.35 -2.92 0.54
N SER A 723 -10.22 -4.25 0.47
CA SER A 723 -9.31 -5.00 1.34
C SER A 723 -7.84 -4.73 0.98
N ALA A 724 -7.53 -4.57 -0.31
CA ALA A 724 -6.22 -4.15 -0.76
C ALA A 724 -5.90 -2.71 -0.31
N LEU A 725 -6.87 -1.79 -0.41
CA LEU A 725 -6.75 -0.42 0.10
C LEU A 725 -6.53 -0.40 1.62
N ALA A 726 -7.33 -1.12 2.38
CA ALA A 726 -7.21 -1.23 3.83
C ALA A 726 -5.82 -1.76 4.24
N TRP A 727 -5.31 -2.75 3.51
CA TRP A 727 -3.99 -3.30 3.76
C TRP A 727 -2.87 -2.28 3.53
N ILE A 728 -2.86 -1.59 2.38
CA ILE A 728 -1.78 -0.64 2.04
C ILE A 728 -1.86 0.65 2.86
N THR A 729 -3.06 1.07 3.28
CA THR A 729 -3.22 2.23 4.18
C THR A 729 -2.84 1.87 5.61
N ALA A 730 -3.10 0.64 6.06
CA ALA A 730 -2.55 0.12 7.32
C ALA A 730 -1.02 0.05 7.29
N PHE A 731 -0.42 -0.35 6.15
CA PHE A 731 1.02 -0.25 5.95
C PHE A 731 1.49 1.21 6.13
N ALA A 732 0.92 2.15 5.38
CA ALA A 732 1.36 3.55 5.40
C ALA A 732 1.16 4.24 6.76
N ASP A 733 0.11 3.89 7.51
CA ASP A 733 -0.10 4.36 8.89
C ASP A 733 0.91 3.74 9.87
N ALA A 734 1.23 2.45 9.71
CA ALA A 734 2.25 1.77 10.52
C ALA A 734 3.66 2.31 10.29
N GLU A 735 3.97 2.76 9.07
CA GLU A 735 5.24 3.42 8.74
C GLU A 735 5.46 4.76 9.47
N ASN A 736 4.44 5.24 10.20
CA ASN A 736 4.53 6.33 11.18
C ASN A 736 4.44 5.87 12.65
N SER A 737 3.90 4.67 12.92
CA SER A 737 3.67 4.14 14.27
C SER A 737 4.94 3.61 14.94
N SER A 738 6.02 3.50 14.18
CA SER A 738 7.37 3.51 14.72
C SER A 738 7.95 4.91 14.57
N PRO A 739 8.22 5.65 15.65
CA PRO A 739 9.26 6.68 15.65
C PRO A 739 10.63 6.16 15.18
N ASN A 740 10.76 4.84 14.96
CA ASN A 740 12.01 4.11 14.82
C ASN A 740 12.19 3.32 13.50
N SER A 741 11.40 3.52 12.44
CA SER A 741 11.68 2.88 11.13
C SER A 741 12.35 3.79 10.09
N SER A 742 12.73 5.02 10.46
CA SER A 742 13.68 5.83 9.67
C SER A 742 15.01 6.03 10.40
N LYS A 743 16.02 5.31 9.90
CA LYS A 743 17.42 5.72 9.74
C LYS A 743 18.28 5.95 10.99
N VAL A 744 19.57 5.75 10.82
CA VAL A 744 20.53 6.71 11.35
C VAL A 744 20.24 8.06 10.67
N LEU A 745 19.48 8.92 11.33
CA LEU A 745 18.91 10.16 10.77
C LEU A 745 19.99 11.17 10.36
N ALA A 746 21.16 11.12 11.01
CA ALA A 746 22.39 11.76 10.61
C ALA A 746 23.59 11.05 11.26
N SER A 747 24.77 11.15 10.66
CA SER A 747 26.04 10.69 11.27
C SER A 747 26.23 11.39 12.63
N PRO A 748 26.43 10.68 13.76
CA PRO A 748 26.71 11.31 15.06
C PRO A 748 27.94 12.21 15.04
N VAL A 749 28.88 11.95 14.15
CA VAL A 749 30.05 12.80 13.93
C VAL A 749 29.64 14.14 13.31
N ASP A 750 28.65 14.14 12.41
CA ASP A 750 28.16 15.34 11.74
C ASP A 750 27.23 16.16 12.65
N LEU A 751 26.68 15.52 13.68
CA LEU A 751 25.78 16.11 14.67
C LEU A 751 26.51 16.80 15.84
N THR A 752 27.85 16.77 15.86
CA THR A 752 28.64 17.26 17.01
C THR A 752 29.90 17.97 16.53
N SER A 753 30.47 18.86 17.37
CA SER A 753 31.71 19.58 17.05
C SER A 753 32.99 18.89 17.54
N GLY A 754 33.00 17.55 17.57
CA GLY A 754 34.14 16.71 17.97
C GLY A 754 33.86 15.81 19.18
N PHE A 755 34.86 15.07 19.65
CA PHE A 755 34.68 14.07 20.70
C PHE A 755 34.65 14.67 22.12
N TYR A 756 33.87 14.03 22.99
CA TYR A 756 33.70 14.44 24.38
C TYR A 756 34.90 14.03 25.24
N VAL A 757 35.40 14.97 26.05
CA VAL A 757 36.40 14.72 27.09
C VAL A 757 35.67 14.60 28.41
N ASP A 758 35.64 13.39 28.99
CA ASP A 758 34.95 13.15 30.27
C ASP A 758 35.69 13.83 31.43
N PRO A 759 35.11 14.88 32.06
CA PRO A 759 35.72 15.54 33.21
C PRO A 759 35.78 14.63 34.44
N ASP A 760 35.02 13.53 34.44
CA ASP A 760 34.95 12.54 35.52
C ASP A 760 35.68 11.23 35.17
N SER A 761 36.48 11.22 34.08
CA SER A 761 37.33 10.07 33.76
C SER A 761 38.27 9.75 34.93
N THR A 762 38.59 8.47 35.13
CA THR A 762 39.50 8.04 36.21
C THR A 762 40.87 8.75 36.21
N PRO A 763 41.55 9.02 35.07
CA PRO A 763 42.75 9.87 35.05
C PRO A 763 42.47 11.30 35.48
N LYS A 764 41.33 11.89 35.09
CA LYS A 764 40.98 13.27 35.44
C LYS A 764 40.64 13.41 36.92
N ALA A 765 39.89 12.46 37.48
CA ALA A 765 39.62 12.38 38.91
C ALA A 765 40.92 12.25 39.73
N TRP A 766 41.87 11.42 39.30
CA TRP A 766 43.15 11.29 39.96
C TRP A 766 43.96 12.60 39.92
N VAL A 767 44.07 13.24 38.74
CA VAL A 767 44.76 14.54 38.59
C VAL A 767 44.15 15.60 39.50
N ASN A 768 42.82 15.71 39.54
CA ASN A 768 42.13 16.70 40.36
C ASN A 768 42.38 16.47 41.86
N ALA A 769 42.47 15.21 42.29
CA ALA A 769 42.77 14.85 43.68
C ALA A 769 44.27 14.96 44.05
N HIS A 770 45.18 14.96 43.07
CA HIS A 770 46.63 14.90 43.28
C HIS A 770 47.39 16.00 42.54
N GLY A 771 46.86 17.23 42.52
CA GLY A 771 47.45 18.35 41.77
C GLY A 771 48.90 18.71 42.15
N SER A 772 49.38 18.31 43.33
CA SER A 772 50.77 18.50 43.78
C SER A 772 51.71 17.34 43.45
N ASP A 773 51.21 16.21 42.92
CA ASP A 773 52.04 15.08 42.49
C ASP A 773 52.78 15.45 41.20
N SER A 774 54.09 15.15 41.13
CA SER A 774 54.93 15.50 39.99
C SER A 774 54.45 14.88 38.66
N ARG A 775 53.67 13.80 38.72
CA ARG A 775 53.10 13.11 37.55
C ARG A 775 51.82 13.78 37.05
N ALA A 776 51.12 14.56 37.88
CA ALA A 776 49.78 15.09 37.57
C ALA A 776 49.74 15.98 36.32
N ALA A 777 50.73 16.85 36.15
CA ALA A 777 50.81 17.72 34.97
C ALA A 777 50.93 16.89 33.67
N SER A 778 51.80 15.90 33.66
CA SER A 778 52.04 15.03 32.50
C SER A 778 50.85 14.13 32.19
N ILE A 779 50.21 13.56 33.22
CA ILE A 779 48.99 12.76 33.07
C ILE A 779 47.84 13.62 32.54
N ASN A 780 47.70 14.87 33.03
CA ASN A 780 46.65 15.77 32.56
C ASN A 780 46.82 16.14 31.09
N SER A 781 48.03 16.55 30.68
CA SER A 781 48.30 16.97 29.30
C SER A 781 48.26 15.82 28.30
N SER A 782 48.68 14.63 28.72
CA SER A 782 48.86 13.49 27.81
C SER A 782 47.66 12.55 27.78
N ILE A 783 46.90 12.44 28.88
CA ILE A 783 45.79 11.48 29.01
C ILE A 783 44.48 12.17 29.39
N ALA A 784 44.41 12.83 30.56
CA ALA A 784 43.14 13.25 31.14
C ALA A 784 42.39 14.34 30.34
N SER A 785 43.11 15.09 29.50
CA SER A 785 42.54 16.11 28.62
C SER A 785 42.15 15.59 27.23
N LYS A 786 42.22 14.26 27.00
CA LYS A 786 41.94 13.64 25.70
C LYS A 786 40.59 12.92 25.69
N PRO A 787 39.86 12.90 24.57
CA PRO A 787 38.63 12.12 24.46
C PRO A 787 38.91 10.62 24.55
N MET A 788 38.13 9.91 25.37
CA MET A 788 38.24 8.47 25.57
C MET A 788 36.87 7.88 25.92
N ALA A 789 36.73 6.56 25.78
CA ALA A 789 35.45 5.90 26.07
C ALA A 789 35.20 5.74 27.57
N ARG A 790 33.92 5.82 27.96
CA ARG A 790 33.45 5.46 29.30
C ARG A 790 32.85 4.05 29.29
N TRP A 791 33.28 3.22 30.23
CA TRP A 791 32.88 1.81 30.33
C TRP A 791 31.72 1.66 31.31
N PHE A 792 30.71 0.91 30.89
CA PHE A 792 29.49 0.68 31.66
C PHE A 792 29.24 -0.83 31.80
N GLY A 793 29.15 -1.28 33.05
CA GLY A 793 28.73 -2.64 33.40
C GLY A 793 27.56 -2.60 34.37
N ASN A 794 27.58 -3.46 35.39
CA ASN A 794 26.62 -3.39 36.49
C ASN A 794 26.68 -2.03 37.20
N PRO A 795 25.54 -1.36 37.42
CA PRO A 795 25.51 -0.07 38.11
C PRO A 795 25.88 -0.25 39.60
N PRO A 796 26.57 0.72 40.22
CA PRO A 796 26.76 0.75 41.67
C PRO A 796 25.42 0.75 42.42
N SER A 797 25.42 0.18 43.63
CA SER A 797 24.25 0.16 44.52
C SER A 797 23.63 1.56 44.67
N GLY A 798 22.31 1.66 44.45
CA GLY A 798 21.58 2.94 44.52
C GLY A 798 21.53 3.74 43.23
N SER A 799 22.11 3.25 42.12
CA SER A 799 22.01 3.86 40.79
C SER A 799 21.46 2.87 39.75
N THR A 800 20.90 3.39 38.65
CA THR A 800 20.49 2.58 37.49
C THR A 800 21.40 2.82 36.31
N ILE A 801 21.50 1.85 35.39
CA ILE A 801 22.26 2.06 34.15
C ILE A 801 21.74 3.25 33.36
N GLY A 802 20.42 3.47 33.36
CA GLY A 802 19.81 4.57 32.64
C GLY A 802 20.21 5.95 33.19
N GLN A 803 20.35 6.08 34.50
CA GLN A 803 20.87 7.32 35.11
C GLN A 803 22.32 7.58 34.72
N LEU A 804 23.17 6.55 34.74
CA LEU A 804 24.59 6.69 34.42
C LEU A 804 24.81 7.03 32.94
N VAL A 805 24.15 6.30 32.04
CA VAL A 805 24.24 6.54 30.58
C VAL A 805 23.59 7.87 30.22
N GLY A 806 22.39 8.12 30.73
CA GLY A 806 21.64 9.35 30.48
C GLY A 806 22.41 10.59 30.92
N GLY A 807 23.04 10.56 32.09
CA GLY A 807 23.87 11.64 32.60
C GLY A 807 25.13 11.88 31.75
N TYR A 808 25.84 10.81 31.36
CA TYR A 808 27.05 10.93 30.55
C TYR A 808 26.76 11.47 29.14
N VAL A 809 25.79 10.88 28.44
CA VAL A 809 25.40 11.31 27.09
C VAL A 809 24.76 12.71 27.14
N GLY A 810 23.99 13.03 28.19
CA GLY A 810 23.42 14.36 28.37
C GLY A 810 24.47 15.44 28.60
N ALA A 811 25.52 15.16 29.38
CA ALA A 811 26.63 16.09 29.56
C ALA A 811 27.40 16.34 28.26
N ALA A 812 27.61 15.30 27.45
CA ALA A 812 28.27 15.41 26.15
C ALA A 812 27.43 16.20 25.13
N ASP A 813 26.13 15.90 25.05
CA ASP A 813 25.17 16.59 24.18
C ASP A 813 25.06 18.08 24.55
N ASN A 814 24.99 18.41 25.85
CA ASN A 814 25.02 19.80 26.34
C ASN A 814 26.31 20.54 25.97
N ALA A 815 27.41 19.82 25.75
CA ALA A 815 28.69 20.36 25.31
C ALA A 815 28.86 20.37 23.79
N ASP A 816 27.86 19.90 23.02
CA ASP A 816 27.94 19.66 21.58
C ASP A 816 29.13 18.75 21.20
N LYS A 817 29.33 17.68 21.96
CA LYS A 817 30.42 16.72 21.76
C LYS A 817 29.91 15.29 21.67
N LEU A 818 30.60 14.48 20.87
CA LEU A 818 30.32 13.06 20.67
C LEU A 818 30.87 12.20 21.82
N PRO A 819 30.02 11.60 22.66
CA PRO A 819 30.46 10.63 23.66
C PRO A 819 30.82 9.28 23.02
N VAL A 820 31.88 8.66 23.54
CA VAL A 820 32.20 7.25 23.25
C VAL A 820 31.90 6.43 24.50
N LEU A 821 31.12 5.36 24.33
CA LEU A 821 30.67 4.47 25.40
C LEU A 821 31.10 3.04 25.10
N VAL A 822 31.32 2.25 26.14
CA VAL A 822 31.47 0.80 26.05
C VAL A 822 30.37 0.13 26.86
N ALA A 823 29.52 -0.64 26.20
CA ALA A 823 28.54 -1.50 26.85
C ALA A 823 29.22 -2.85 27.17
N TYR A 824 29.38 -3.17 28.46
CA TYR A 824 30.17 -4.33 28.90
C TYR A 824 29.54 -5.06 30.09
N ASN A 825 28.40 -5.72 29.84
CA ASN A 825 27.61 -6.37 30.89
C ASN A 825 27.03 -7.75 30.52
N LEU A 826 27.56 -8.44 29.51
CA LEU A 826 27.13 -9.81 29.20
C LEU A 826 27.27 -10.78 30.40
N PRO A 827 26.29 -11.66 30.66
CA PRO A 827 26.44 -12.75 31.62
C PRO A 827 27.60 -13.67 31.23
N GLY A 828 28.45 -13.99 32.20
CA GLY A 828 29.63 -14.81 31.96
C GLY A 828 30.63 -14.16 31.00
N ARG A 829 30.71 -12.82 30.96
CA ARG A 829 31.74 -12.10 30.19
C ARG A 829 33.15 -12.57 30.61
N ASP A 830 34.12 -12.41 29.71
CA ASP A 830 35.52 -12.82 29.92
C ASP A 830 35.63 -14.32 30.26
N ALA A 831 35.05 -15.15 29.39
CA ALA A 831 34.94 -16.59 29.59
C ALA A 831 36.31 -17.31 29.49
N CYS A 832 37.29 -16.70 28.83
CA CYS A 832 38.64 -17.26 28.68
C CYS A 832 39.68 -16.72 29.70
N GLY A 833 39.58 -15.46 30.15
CA GLY A 833 40.65 -14.76 30.90
C GLY A 833 40.36 -14.46 32.37
N GLY A 834 39.10 -14.44 32.80
CA GLY A 834 38.63 -14.45 34.18
C GLY A 834 38.84 -13.19 35.04
N HIS A 835 39.76 -12.27 34.71
CA HIS A 835 40.05 -11.09 35.55
C HIS A 835 38.95 -10.02 35.52
N SER A 836 38.18 -9.94 34.43
CA SER A 836 37.02 -9.06 34.29
C SER A 836 35.71 -9.84 34.29
N GLY A 837 35.72 -11.13 34.69
CA GLY A 837 34.55 -12.01 34.72
C GLY A 837 33.33 -11.43 35.45
N GLY A 838 32.14 -11.80 35.02
CA GLY A 838 30.88 -11.38 35.64
C GLY A 838 29.80 -10.95 34.65
N GLY A 839 29.29 -9.73 34.83
CA GLY A 839 28.20 -9.14 34.03
C GLY A 839 26.83 -9.26 34.67
N ALA A 840 25.77 -9.09 33.88
CA ALA A 840 24.41 -9.25 34.35
C ALA A 840 24.17 -10.67 34.87
N GLY A 841 23.32 -10.82 35.90
CA GLY A 841 23.09 -12.12 36.54
C GLY A 841 22.36 -13.16 35.68
N SER A 842 21.80 -12.76 34.52
CA SER A 842 21.14 -13.65 33.58
C SER A 842 20.97 -12.99 32.20
N PRO A 843 20.68 -13.75 31.14
CA PRO A 843 20.33 -13.19 29.83
C PRO A 843 19.15 -12.22 29.87
N ALA A 844 18.14 -12.48 30.72
CA ALA A 844 17.00 -11.59 30.89
C ALA A 844 17.40 -10.26 31.56
N ALA A 845 18.27 -10.32 32.58
CA ALA A 845 18.82 -9.14 33.22
C ALA A 845 19.67 -8.31 32.24
N TYR A 846 20.46 -8.97 31.39
CA TYR A 846 21.22 -8.31 30.33
C TYR A 846 20.32 -7.60 29.31
N ARG A 847 19.27 -8.28 28.82
CA ARG A 847 18.29 -7.68 27.90
C ARG A 847 17.63 -6.45 28.51
N THR A 848 17.29 -6.50 29.79
CA THR A 848 16.75 -5.35 30.53
C THR A 848 17.76 -4.21 30.61
N TRP A 849 18.99 -4.53 31.00
CA TRP A 849 20.07 -3.55 31.14
C TRP A 849 20.41 -2.86 29.82
N VAL A 850 20.56 -3.61 28.72
CA VAL A 850 20.93 -3.04 27.41
C VAL A 850 19.79 -2.27 26.75
N SER A 851 18.54 -2.66 27.01
CA SER A 851 17.38 -1.86 26.58
C SER A 851 17.37 -0.50 27.29
N ALA A 852 17.53 -0.50 28.62
CA ALA A 852 17.59 0.73 29.40
C ALA A 852 18.82 1.60 29.03
N PHE A 853 19.94 0.97 28.69
CA PHE A 853 21.12 1.66 28.15
C PHE A 853 20.75 2.40 26.86
N ALA A 854 20.20 1.69 25.85
CA ALA A 854 19.87 2.27 24.55
C ALA A 854 18.78 3.35 24.68
N ASP A 855 17.74 3.13 25.48
CA ASP A 855 16.70 4.12 25.77
C ASP A 855 17.29 5.40 26.37
N SER A 856 18.29 5.24 27.24
CA SER A 856 18.94 6.36 27.93
C SER A 856 19.95 7.09 27.06
N ILE A 857 20.24 6.62 25.85
CA ILE A 857 20.85 7.43 24.79
C ILE A 857 19.72 8.18 24.05
N GLY A 858 18.69 7.46 23.62
CA GLY A 858 17.58 8.01 22.86
C GLY A 858 18.05 8.65 21.55
N THR A 859 17.55 9.84 21.23
CA THR A 859 17.89 10.54 19.98
C THR A 859 19.22 11.30 20.01
N ARG A 860 20.00 11.24 21.08
CA ARG A 860 21.29 11.96 21.18
C ARG A 860 22.40 11.27 20.39
N PRO A 861 23.37 12.01 19.83
CA PRO A 861 24.49 11.42 19.09
C PRO A 861 25.43 10.66 20.03
N ALA A 862 25.84 9.45 19.64
CA ALA A 862 26.79 8.64 20.42
C ALA A 862 27.56 7.63 19.56
N VAL A 863 28.72 7.18 20.07
CA VAL A 863 29.41 5.97 19.60
C VAL A 863 29.38 4.94 20.71
N VAL A 864 28.97 3.70 20.40
CA VAL A 864 28.91 2.61 21.37
C VAL A 864 29.73 1.42 20.88
N ILE A 865 30.70 0.99 21.68
CA ILE A 865 31.42 -0.27 21.51
C ILE A 865 30.69 -1.34 22.31
N VAL A 866 30.24 -2.39 21.64
CA VAL A 866 29.36 -3.42 22.22
C VAL A 866 30.17 -4.64 22.58
N GLU A 867 30.17 -4.94 23.89
CA GLU A 867 30.62 -6.17 24.51
C GLU A 867 31.99 -6.67 24.01
N PRO A 868 33.08 -5.95 24.33
CA PRO A 868 34.45 -6.41 24.08
C PRO A 868 34.69 -7.87 24.46
N ASP A 869 35.53 -8.57 23.68
CA ASP A 869 35.95 -9.96 23.85
C ASP A 869 34.86 -11.03 23.64
N ALA A 870 33.59 -10.64 23.54
CA ALA A 870 32.47 -11.57 23.52
C ALA A 870 32.57 -12.64 22.42
N LEU A 871 33.07 -12.27 21.24
CA LEU A 871 33.26 -13.17 20.10
C LEU A 871 34.61 -13.91 20.12
N GLY A 872 35.64 -13.32 20.72
CA GLY A 872 36.94 -13.95 20.86
C GLY A 872 36.88 -15.19 21.76
N ASP A 873 36.07 -15.09 22.81
CA ASP A 873 35.87 -16.10 23.86
C ASP A 873 35.22 -17.43 23.42
N PHE A 874 34.71 -17.54 22.19
CA PHE A 874 33.91 -18.71 21.78
C PHE A 874 34.63 -20.05 21.96
N GLU A 875 35.97 -20.06 21.90
CA GLU A 875 36.77 -21.28 22.08
C GLU A 875 36.74 -21.82 23.51
N CYS A 876 36.37 -21.00 24.49
CA CYS A 876 36.19 -21.39 25.89
C CYS A 876 34.71 -21.68 26.23
N MET A 877 33.83 -21.72 25.24
CA MET A 877 32.38 -21.82 25.42
C MET A 877 31.81 -23.06 24.71
N SER A 878 30.78 -23.67 25.31
CA SER A 878 29.98 -24.70 24.64
C SER A 878 29.11 -24.10 23.53
N ALA A 879 28.68 -24.93 22.56
CA ALA A 879 27.80 -24.49 21.48
C ALA A 879 26.48 -23.85 21.97
N ALA A 880 25.94 -24.33 23.10
CA ALA A 880 24.75 -23.75 23.73
C ALA A 880 25.03 -22.33 24.26
N GLN A 881 26.16 -22.13 24.95
CA GLN A 881 26.56 -20.82 25.45
C GLN A 881 26.87 -19.84 24.30
N ILE A 882 27.49 -20.31 23.21
CA ILE A 882 27.71 -19.50 22.00
C ILE A 882 26.38 -19.05 21.39
N THR A 883 25.41 -19.95 21.30
CA THR A 883 24.07 -19.64 20.76
C THR A 883 23.37 -18.58 21.62
N GLU A 884 23.42 -18.73 22.95
CA GLU A 884 22.83 -17.77 23.87
C GLU A 884 23.54 -16.40 23.82
N ARG A 885 24.88 -16.40 23.75
CA ARG A 885 25.67 -15.17 23.57
C ARG A 885 25.35 -14.45 22.28
N ASN A 886 25.27 -15.16 21.15
CA ASN A 886 24.84 -14.59 19.87
C ASN A 886 23.43 -13.99 19.96
N ALA A 887 22.50 -14.66 20.63
CA ALA A 887 21.14 -14.16 20.82
C ALA A 887 21.09 -12.88 21.68
N MET A 888 22.01 -12.73 22.64
CA MET A 888 22.15 -11.52 23.45
C MET A 888 22.82 -10.37 22.67
N LEU A 889 23.89 -10.65 21.93
CA LEU A 889 24.59 -9.66 21.10
C LEU A 889 23.67 -9.12 19.99
N SER A 890 22.99 -10.01 19.28
CA SER A 890 22.03 -9.63 18.24
C SER A 890 20.90 -8.76 18.80
N PHE A 891 20.39 -9.09 19.99
CA PHE A 891 19.40 -8.27 20.67
C PHE A 891 19.94 -6.89 21.07
N ALA A 892 21.15 -6.81 21.60
CA ALA A 892 21.78 -5.54 21.97
C ALA A 892 21.94 -4.62 20.76
N LEU A 893 22.45 -5.15 19.64
CA LEU A 893 22.59 -4.40 18.39
C LEU A 893 21.22 -3.92 17.85
N GLN A 894 20.19 -4.75 17.96
CA GLN A 894 18.82 -4.34 17.65
C GLN A 894 18.34 -3.22 18.57
N GLN A 895 18.61 -3.28 19.88
CA GLN A 895 18.20 -2.21 20.80
C GLN A 895 18.88 -0.88 20.44
N PHE A 896 20.18 -0.86 20.13
CA PHE A 896 20.85 0.38 19.71
C PHE A 896 20.30 0.91 18.39
N ARG A 897 20.10 0.04 17.39
CA ARG A 897 19.50 0.41 16.10
C ARG A 897 18.09 0.99 16.28
N ASP A 898 17.29 0.35 17.13
CA ASP A 898 15.85 0.63 17.25
C ASP A 898 15.56 1.74 18.24
N ARG A 899 16.39 1.98 19.26
CA ARG A 899 16.10 2.95 20.35
C ARG A 899 17.06 4.14 20.38
N ALA A 900 18.20 4.04 19.69
CA ALA A 900 19.22 5.09 19.69
C ALA A 900 19.59 5.50 18.24
N PRO A 901 18.68 6.14 17.49
CA PRO A 901 18.82 6.31 16.04
C PRO A 901 20.04 7.13 15.63
N ASN A 902 20.52 8.07 16.45
CA ASN A 902 21.73 8.84 16.13
C ASN A 902 23.01 8.19 16.70
N THR A 903 23.01 6.88 16.94
CA THR A 903 24.16 6.16 17.51
C THR A 903 24.83 5.24 16.52
N TRP A 904 26.16 5.29 16.46
CA TRP A 904 26.97 4.28 15.78
C TRP A 904 27.41 3.20 16.76
N ALA A 905 26.78 2.02 16.65
CA ALA A 905 27.17 0.83 17.40
C ALA A 905 28.21 0.00 16.63
N TYR A 906 29.29 -0.39 17.30
CA TYR A 906 30.34 -1.28 16.78
C TYR A 906 30.45 -2.52 17.65
N LEU A 907 30.27 -3.70 17.07
CA LEU A 907 30.50 -4.96 17.76
C LEU A 907 32.00 -5.28 17.80
N ASP A 908 32.54 -5.65 18.96
CA ASP A 908 33.96 -6.00 19.06
C ASP A 908 34.30 -7.29 18.29
N ALA A 909 35.43 -7.25 17.58
CA ALA A 909 35.94 -8.31 16.73
C ALA A 909 37.35 -8.78 17.18
N GLY A 910 37.72 -8.56 18.45
CA GLY A 910 38.99 -8.99 19.00
C GLY A 910 40.20 -8.29 18.38
N ASN A 911 41.31 -9.01 18.22
CA ASN A 911 42.59 -8.45 17.79
C ASN A 911 43.33 -9.35 16.78
N ALA A 912 44.39 -8.78 16.18
CA ALA A 912 45.12 -9.39 15.07
C ALA A 912 45.83 -10.72 15.40
N GLY A 913 46.05 -11.05 16.68
CA GLY A 913 46.71 -12.27 17.10
C GLY A 913 45.80 -13.29 17.77
N TRP A 914 44.47 -13.08 17.79
CA TRP A 914 43.55 -13.94 18.52
C TRP A 914 42.76 -14.89 17.62
N VAL A 915 41.81 -14.38 16.83
CA VAL A 915 40.91 -15.19 15.99
C VAL A 915 41.20 -14.92 14.52
N PRO A 916 41.37 -15.93 13.66
CA PRO A 916 41.57 -15.71 12.22
C PRO A 916 40.45 -14.86 11.60
N ALA A 917 40.80 -13.97 10.68
CA ALA A 917 39.90 -12.94 10.15
C ALA A 917 38.61 -13.51 9.52
N ALA A 918 38.72 -14.60 8.75
CA ALA A 918 37.56 -15.26 8.15
C ALA A 918 36.62 -15.87 9.20
N THR A 919 37.18 -16.48 10.25
CA THR A 919 36.40 -17.01 11.37
C THR A 919 35.71 -15.89 12.13
N MET A 920 36.40 -14.76 12.37
CA MET A 920 35.79 -13.62 13.05
C MET A 920 34.65 -13.01 12.22
N ALA A 921 34.80 -12.93 10.89
CA ALA A 921 33.70 -12.50 10.00
C ALA A 921 32.45 -13.40 10.14
N GLN A 922 32.64 -14.72 10.29
CA GLN A 922 31.55 -15.66 10.57
C GLN A 922 30.93 -15.44 11.95
N ARG A 923 31.75 -15.22 12.99
CA ARG A 923 31.27 -14.95 14.36
C ARG A 923 30.46 -13.64 14.41
N LEU A 924 30.95 -12.57 13.77
CA LEU A 924 30.24 -11.29 13.63
C LEU A 924 28.88 -11.47 12.92
N ALA A 925 28.84 -12.25 11.84
CA ALA A 925 27.60 -12.57 11.14
C ALA A 925 26.61 -13.32 12.05
N GLY A 926 27.08 -14.35 12.77
CA GLY A 926 26.27 -15.11 13.72
C GLY A 926 25.75 -14.27 14.90
N ALA A 927 26.48 -13.24 15.30
CA ALA A 927 26.10 -12.31 16.36
C ALA A 927 25.21 -11.15 15.90
N GLY A 928 24.86 -11.08 14.61
CA GLY A 928 23.92 -10.08 14.08
C GLY A 928 24.54 -8.72 13.75
N VAL A 929 25.84 -8.67 13.38
CA VAL A 929 26.54 -7.42 12.99
C VAL A 929 25.85 -6.63 11.87
N SER A 930 24.91 -7.24 11.12
CA SER A 930 24.10 -6.53 10.13
C SER A 930 23.32 -5.37 10.72
N ALA A 931 22.89 -5.47 11.98
CA ALA A 931 22.21 -4.42 12.74
C ALA A 931 23.15 -3.36 13.33
N ALA A 932 24.48 -3.56 13.29
CA ALA A 932 25.48 -2.60 13.73
C ALA A 932 25.88 -1.63 12.61
N HIS A 933 26.44 -0.48 12.97
CA HIS A 933 27.12 0.40 12.01
C HIS A 933 28.41 -0.26 11.51
N GLY A 934 29.21 -0.79 12.43
CA GLY A 934 30.49 -1.42 12.12
C GLY A 934 30.95 -2.46 13.13
N PHE A 935 32.26 -2.72 13.15
CA PHE A 935 32.91 -3.52 14.19
C PHE A 935 34.16 -2.81 14.75
N ALA A 936 34.57 -3.15 15.97
CA ALA A 936 35.77 -2.61 16.61
C ALA A 936 36.88 -3.67 16.65
N VAL A 937 38.15 -3.26 16.58
CA VAL A 937 39.29 -4.15 16.78
C VAL A 937 40.30 -3.57 17.75
N ASN A 938 41.13 -4.45 18.33
CA ASN A 938 42.21 -4.13 19.25
C ASN A 938 41.75 -3.51 20.58
N VAL A 939 40.46 -3.60 20.93
CA VAL A 939 39.92 -3.06 22.19
C VAL A 939 40.71 -3.62 23.37
N SER A 940 41.23 -2.74 24.22
CA SER A 940 42.07 -3.09 25.36
C SER A 940 43.37 -3.87 25.02
N ASN A 941 43.82 -3.85 23.77
CA ASN A 941 45.01 -4.57 23.31
C ASN A 941 46.11 -3.62 22.81
N TYR A 942 47.27 -4.20 22.45
CA TYR A 942 48.49 -3.45 22.16
C TYR A 942 48.94 -3.54 20.69
N TYR A 943 48.20 -4.20 19.80
CA TYR A 943 48.65 -4.34 18.41
C TYR A 943 48.72 -2.99 17.70
N THR A 944 49.79 -2.78 16.92
CA THR A 944 50.00 -1.52 16.21
C THR A 944 48.79 -1.17 15.34
N THR A 945 48.57 0.12 15.08
CA THR A 945 47.47 0.57 14.23
C THR A 945 47.54 -0.11 12.85
N SER A 946 48.73 -0.27 12.28
CA SER A 946 48.92 -0.96 11.00
C SER A 946 48.50 -2.43 11.05
N ALA A 947 48.90 -3.17 12.09
CA ALA A 947 48.50 -4.58 12.25
C ALA A 947 46.99 -4.72 12.44
N SER A 948 46.39 -3.85 13.27
CA SER A 948 44.96 -3.85 13.54
C SER A 948 44.13 -3.50 12.31
N THR A 949 44.55 -2.49 11.54
CA THR A 949 43.92 -2.10 10.26
C THR A 949 44.03 -3.21 9.23
N THR A 950 45.18 -3.88 9.13
CA THR A 950 45.36 -5.03 8.23
C THR A 950 44.40 -6.16 8.61
N TYR A 951 44.33 -6.50 9.89
CA TYR A 951 43.40 -7.51 10.39
C TYR A 951 41.95 -7.16 10.11
N ALA A 952 41.52 -5.94 10.44
CA ALA A 952 40.16 -5.48 10.21
C ALA A 952 39.78 -5.47 8.72
N ASN A 953 40.70 -5.07 7.84
CA ASN A 953 40.47 -5.16 6.40
C ASN A 953 40.27 -6.61 5.92
N ASN A 954 41.01 -7.57 6.49
CA ASN A 954 40.83 -8.98 6.18
C ASN A 954 39.50 -9.52 6.72
N VAL A 955 39.07 -9.10 7.92
CA VAL A 955 37.74 -9.44 8.46
C VAL A 955 36.67 -8.89 7.52
N ARG A 956 36.75 -7.59 7.19
CA ARG A 956 35.83 -6.90 6.28
C ARG A 956 35.74 -7.56 4.91
N ALA A 957 36.86 -8.04 4.36
CA ALA A 957 36.91 -8.73 3.08
C ALA A 957 36.26 -10.12 3.12
N ALA A 958 36.24 -10.78 4.28
CA ALA A 958 35.59 -12.08 4.46
C ALA A 958 34.09 -11.99 4.80
N MET A 959 33.55 -10.77 4.99
CA MET A 959 32.12 -10.56 5.26
C MET A 959 31.29 -10.57 3.97
N ALA A 960 30.08 -11.13 4.03
CA ALA A 960 29.12 -11.06 2.93
C ALA A 960 28.69 -9.62 2.60
N THR A 961 28.72 -8.72 3.58
CA THR A 961 28.50 -7.28 3.40
C THR A 961 29.58 -6.53 4.18
N PRO A 962 30.50 -5.84 3.49
CA PRO A 962 31.53 -5.04 4.14
C PRO A 962 30.93 -3.99 5.09
N LYS A 963 31.53 -3.83 6.27
CA LYS A 963 31.16 -2.83 7.27
C LYS A 963 32.38 -1.96 7.62
N PRO A 964 32.18 -0.68 8.00
CA PRO A 964 33.25 0.14 8.54
C PRO A 964 33.75 -0.42 9.88
N PHE A 965 34.93 0.03 10.30
CA PHE A 965 35.52 -0.40 11.56
C PHE A 965 36.28 0.71 12.27
N VAL A 966 36.44 0.54 13.57
CA VAL A 966 37.23 1.40 14.45
C VAL A 966 38.36 0.63 15.11
N VAL A 967 39.43 1.32 15.48
CA VAL A 967 40.61 0.72 16.11
C VAL A 967 40.85 1.36 17.46
N ASP A 968 40.97 0.55 18.52
CA ASP A 968 41.49 1.05 19.79
C ASP A 968 42.99 1.33 19.68
N THR A 969 43.37 2.57 19.97
CA THR A 969 44.74 3.07 19.89
C THR A 969 45.26 3.61 21.22
N SER A 970 44.47 3.45 22.29
CA SER A 970 44.78 3.95 23.64
C SER A 970 46.19 3.62 24.13
N ARG A 971 46.73 2.44 23.76
CA ARG A 971 47.97 1.90 24.32
C ARG A 971 48.90 1.23 23.31
N ASN A 972 48.69 1.44 22.00
CA ASN A 972 49.34 0.64 20.96
C ASN A 972 50.58 1.28 20.30
N GLY A 973 51.12 2.37 20.87
CA GLY A 973 52.19 3.16 20.25
C GLY A 973 53.51 2.40 20.04
N ASN A 974 53.81 1.41 20.90
CA ASN A 974 54.97 0.51 20.77
C ASN A 974 54.59 -0.92 20.34
N GLY A 975 53.37 -1.13 19.85
CA GLY A 975 52.88 -2.46 19.46
C GLY A 975 52.72 -3.42 20.64
N SER A 976 52.51 -4.71 20.36
CA SER A 976 52.42 -5.78 21.38
C SER A 976 53.78 -6.44 21.58
N ASN A 977 54.08 -6.91 22.79
CA ASN A 977 55.25 -7.76 23.10
C ASN A 977 54.83 -9.20 23.44
N GLY A 978 53.61 -9.59 23.07
CA GLY A 978 53.03 -10.90 23.40
C GLY A 978 52.37 -10.97 24.76
N ASN A 979 52.59 -10.01 25.66
CA ASN A 979 51.89 -9.93 26.94
C ASN A 979 50.71 -8.97 26.86
N TRP A 980 49.56 -9.37 27.42
CA TRP A 980 48.32 -8.59 27.38
C TRP A 980 48.02 -7.84 28.70
N CYS A 981 48.54 -8.33 29.83
CA CYS A 981 48.17 -7.83 31.16
C CYS A 981 49.25 -6.86 31.71
N ASN A 982 48.96 -5.55 31.68
CA ASN A 982 49.88 -4.47 32.09
C ASN A 982 51.37 -4.63 31.64
N PRO A 983 51.65 -4.98 30.38
CA PRO A 983 53.01 -5.18 29.87
C PRO A 983 53.90 -3.93 29.96
N ALA A 984 55.18 -4.13 30.26
CA ALA A 984 56.19 -3.07 30.22
C ALA A 984 56.50 -2.58 28.79
N GLY A 985 57.04 -1.36 28.68
CA GLY A 985 57.54 -0.81 27.42
C GLY A 985 56.47 -0.54 26.36
N ARG A 986 55.18 -0.47 26.76
CA ARG A 986 54.08 -0.03 25.89
C ARG A 986 53.94 1.48 25.95
N LYS A 987 53.32 2.06 24.92
CA LYS A 987 53.21 3.51 24.78
C LYS A 987 51.81 3.94 24.33
N LEU A 988 51.38 5.13 24.72
CA LEU A 988 50.18 5.77 24.15
C LEU A 988 50.25 5.74 22.62
N GLY A 989 49.16 5.34 21.97
CA GLY A 989 49.02 5.45 20.53
C GLY A 989 48.42 6.79 20.11
N THR A 990 47.93 6.85 18.88
CA THR A 990 47.30 8.04 18.32
C THR A 990 46.06 8.43 19.13
N PRO A 991 45.90 9.71 19.55
CA PRO A 991 44.70 10.16 20.22
C PRO A 991 43.42 9.95 19.40
N THR A 992 42.28 9.89 20.09
CA THR A 992 40.95 9.78 19.48
C THR A 992 40.75 10.78 18.34
N GLN A 993 40.49 10.29 17.13
CA GLN A 993 40.28 11.09 15.93
C GLN A 993 39.49 10.31 14.86
N LEU A 994 38.95 11.04 13.88
CA LEU A 994 38.38 10.46 12.67
C LEU A 994 39.50 10.01 11.71
N GLY A 995 39.27 8.92 10.96
CA GLY A 995 40.21 8.43 9.96
C GLY A 995 41.40 7.64 10.54
N GLY A 996 42.58 7.77 9.93
CA GLY A 996 43.80 7.08 10.38
C GLY A 996 43.95 5.62 9.94
N GLY A 997 43.33 5.26 8.81
CA GLY A 997 43.30 3.88 8.29
C GLY A 997 42.09 3.06 8.77
N ALA A 998 41.25 3.65 9.62
CA ALA A 998 39.95 3.16 10.05
C ALA A 998 38.91 4.28 9.89
N GLU A 999 37.64 4.02 10.22
CA GLU A 999 36.65 5.09 10.31
C GLU A 999 36.98 6.04 11.46
N MET A 1000 37.42 5.48 12.59
CA MET A 1000 37.95 6.22 13.74
C MET A 1000 39.09 5.44 14.39
N LEU A 1001 40.09 6.18 14.85
CA LEU A 1001 41.00 5.73 15.90
C LEU A 1001 40.43 6.24 17.22
N LEU A 1002 40.15 5.34 18.16
CA LEU A 1002 39.52 5.69 19.42
C LEU A 1002 40.42 5.26 20.57
N TRP A 1003 40.42 6.00 21.67
CA TRP A 1003 40.90 5.50 22.95
C TRP A 1003 39.74 4.78 23.64
N ILE A 1004 39.60 3.48 23.34
CA ILE A 1004 38.48 2.68 23.86
C ILE A 1004 38.83 2.23 25.28
N LYS A 1005 40.00 1.62 25.51
CA LYS A 1005 40.52 1.49 26.88
C LYS A 1005 40.97 2.85 27.41
N VAL A 1006 40.66 3.13 28.66
CA VAL A 1006 41.17 4.29 29.40
C VAL A 1006 42.67 4.10 29.70
N PRO A 1007 43.59 4.91 29.14
CA PRO A 1007 45.01 4.78 29.43
C PRO A 1007 45.31 4.99 30.91
N GLY A 1008 46.13 4.09 31.48
CA GLY A 1008 46.46 4.08 32.91
C GLY A 1008 45.51 3.24 33.78
N ASN A 1009 44.35 2.81 33.26
CA ASN A 1009 43.55 1.80 33.96
C ASN A 1009 44.18 0.41 33.79
N SER A 1010 44.36 -0.30 34.91
CA SER A 1010 44.92 -1.65 34.95
C SER A 1010 44.05 -2.67 34.22
N ASP A 1011 44.68 -3.71 33.66
CA ASP A 1011 44.00 -4.92 33.13
C ASP A 1011 43.82 -6.02 34.18
N GLY A 1012 44.41 -5.85 35.37
CA GLY A 1012 44.39 -6.82 36.47
C GLY A 1012 45.65 -6.74 37.34
N PRO A 1013 45.72 -7.46 38.47
CA PRO A 1013 46.89 -7.47 39.35
C PRO A 1013 48.06 -8.26 38.73
N CYS A 1014 48.72 -7.68 37.73
CA CYS A 1014 49.70 -8.35 36.87
C CYS A 1014 50.72 -7.36 36.29
N GLY A 1015 51.78 -7.91 35.68
CA GLY A 1015 52.75 -7.13 34.91
C GLY A 1015 53.38 -6.01 35.73
N THR A 1016 53.36 -4.80 35.19
CA THR A 1016 53.92 -3.61 35.85
C THR A 1016 53.03 -3.01 36.96
N ALA A 1017 51.83 -3.56 37.17
CA ALA A 1017 50.94 -3.19 38.27
C ALA A 1017 50.41 -4.44 39.00
N PRO A 1018 51.28 -5.18 39.70
CA PRO A 1018 50.98 -6.49 40.27
C PRO A 1018 49.90 -6.48 41.36
N SER A 1019 49.53 -5.31 41.89
CA SER A 1019 48.54 -5.16 42.96
C SER A 1019 47.32 -4.33 42.56
N THR A 1020 47.25 -3.82 41.33
CA THR A 1020 46.14 -2.94 40.91
C THR A 1020 45.02 -3.74 40.24
N PRO A 1021 43.80 -3.77 40.79
CA PRO A 1021 42.65 -4.44 40.18
C PRO A 1021 42.31 -3.91 38.79
N ALA A 1022 41.68 -4.76 37.97
CA ALA A 1022 41.22 -4.38 36.64
C ALA A 1022 40.29 -3.16 36.69
N GLY A 1023 40.47 -2.22 35.77
CA GLY A 1023 39.67 -1.00 35.67
C GLY A 1023 40.05 0.13 36.63
N GLN A 1024 40.91 -0.12 37.63
CA GLN A 1024 41.41 0.95 38.52
C GLN A 1024 42.56 1.71 37.86
N PHE A 1025 42.55 3.04 38.02
CA PHE A 1025 43.60 3.92 37.52
C PHE A 1025 44.87 3.80 38.36
N ASN A 1026 46.01 3.62 37.70
CA ASN A 1026 47.32 3.61 38.31
C ASN A 1026 48.21 4.69 37.65
N PRO A 1027 48.69 5.70 38.41
CA PRO A 1027 49.49 6.78 37.84
C PRO A 1027 50.85 6.32 37.31
N ASP A 1028 51.44 5.23 37.84
CA ASP A 1028 52.69 4.68 37.32
C ASP A 1028 52.47 3.99 35.97
N LEU A 1029 51.35 3.27 35.78
CA LEU A 1029 50.97 2.75 34.47
C LEU A 1029 50.76 3.88 33.46
N ALA A 1030 50.09 4.95 33.88
CA ALA A 1030 49.86 6.12 33.04
C ALA A 1030 51.17 6.76 32.58
N VAL A 1031 52.11 7.00 33.50
CA VAL A 1031 53.43 7.59 33.19
C VAL A 1031 54.27 6.65 32.34
N ARG A 1032 54.22 5.34 32.58
CA ARG A 1032 54.89 4.34 31.73
C ARG A 1032 54.37 4.36 30.31
N LEU A 1033 53.06 4.45 30.12
CA LEU A 1033 52.45 4.60 28.79
C LEU A 1033 52.84 5.92 28.12
N ILE A 1034 52.99 7.01 28.86
CA ILE A 1034 53.44 8.30 28.31
C ILE A 1034 54.89 8.18 27.82
N ASN A 1035 55.76 7.61 28.64
CA ASN A 1035 57.20 7.54 28.39
C ASN A 1035 57.61 6.39 27.45
N GLY A 1036 56.81 5.32 27.38
CA GLY A 1036 57.09 4.14 26.58
C GLY A 1036 58.07 3.15 27.23
N ASN A 1037 58.13 3.07 28.57
CA ASN A 1037 59.14 2.30 29.33
C ASN A 1037 58.59 1.17 30.21
#